data_AF-A0A151AK57-F1
#
_entry.id   AF-A0A151AK57-F1
#
_cell.length_a   1.000
_cell.length_b   1.000
_cell.length_c   1.000
_cell.angle_alpha   90.00
_cell.angle_beta   90.00
_cell.angle_gamma   90.00
#
_symmetry.space_group_name_H-M   'P 1'
#
loop_
_entity.id
_entity.type
_entity.pdbx_description
1 polymer ?
#
loop_
_entity_poly.entity_id
_entity_poly.type
_entity_poly.pdbx_seq_one_letter_code
_entity_poly.pdbx_strand_id
1 'polypeptide(L)'
;MKNMAINGSLILAEGIGEGDIILENVTVTGDTYVRGSENNSIHFRNSTLATIIVNKNDGQVRIVAEGDTKFIEVQLETPAIVQIPEGARIETLVLNAAANILGNGAINTARVHIGGTGSNLSIRPQNIVLDSGVSIWINGEIISENMPQETTTSIKNVKNLTPTSVDIEFNKFIEGLSINDFVITATLNGEAIELQNLSYDEVSQTLSFSSVVGASSSGKKFKITVSPREGSTKLKGEGKTSNEITLESTGISGRIIDDVSHLGASGVTIKFRSGVNNKDGEVVAETVTDENGYYSVSLPAGQYIGELSGEGYVTGYLYAVVPTDSILTDKNEIIIRAVSLEQIKIVLTWNDKVISDLDSYLVAPSLDGTSKFSISLANRKYEYNGIKYAELEQNGRAYNRYGIETTTIYRPIDGEYYFYAHEFASTTPLGNSAAKVQIFKGNSTVADNSFNVPEGSSDGTDWIVFKLTVSNQGQNVNVTEIGKVEKNLYYIKPIIKIGENEYSSYISETVFAKIGDKITITSSDEDAKIRYTTDGSKPNLNSTLYTGPITVDKENFKLTAMAAKYDAIICQYSNVNITTQSIEEFTKSRVPEILNRISEDNTSIDITEENQIVTITKENDDAIGYIWENIDMPIHYELKSVTLADGFTLKNQNVIEWMNKKIDRKIMVYSGMIDCYFNSNFDTLKSQVSELVVSINGVDYTVKFAN
;
A
#
# COMPACT_ATOMS: atom_id res chain seq x y z
N MET A 1 2.53 42.54 -17.66
CA MET A 1 3.03 42.88 -19.02
C MET A 1 1.88 43.48 -19.83
N LYS A 2 2.11 44.47 -20.70
CA LYS A 2 1.03 45.10 -21.50
C LYS A 2 1.45 45.41 -22.93
N ASN A 3 0.52 45.29 -23.89
CA ASN A 3 0.65 45.75 -25.29
C ASN A 3 1.92 45.26 -26.01
N MET A 4 2.15 43.95 -26.03
CA MET A 4 3.40 43.38 -26.55
C MET A 4 3.18 42.09 -27.33
N ALA A 5 4.01 41.85 -28.34
CA ALA A 5 4.13 40.57 -29.03
C ALA A 5 5.46 39.90 -28.67
N ILE A 6 5.41 38.66 -28.20
CA ILE A 6 6.54 37.82 -27.84
C ILE A 6 6.64 36.71 -28.89
N ASN A 7 7.65 36.79 -29.76
CA ASN A 7 7.88 35.84 -30.86
C ASN A 7 8.65 34.57 -30.42
N GLY A 8 8.49 34.16 -29.17
CA GLY A 8 9.19 33.05 -28.53
C GLY A 8 8.46 32.60 -27.27
N SER A 9 9.08 31.72 -26.49
CA SER A 9 8.47 31.20 -25.27
C SER A 9 8.51 32.21 -24.12
N LEU A 10 7.49 32.19 -23.27
CA LEU A 10 7.39 32.96 -22.04
C LEU A 10 7.48 32.00 -20.85
N ILE A 11 8.25 32.36 -19.82
CA ILE A 11 8.33 31.58 -18.59
C ILE A 11 7.87 32.46 -17.44
N LEU A 12 6.76 32.08 -16.82
CA LEU A 12 6.29 32.61 -15.54
C LEU A 12 6.87 31.73 -14.44
N ALA A 13 8.10 32.05 -14.02
CA ALA A 13 8.90 31.24 -13.12
C ALA A 13 8.44 31.33 -11.65
N GLU A 14 8.88 30.37 -10.84
CA GLU A 14 8.56 30.21 -9.40
C GLU A 14 8.84 31.47 -8.56
N GLY A 15 9.88 32.24 -8.93
CA GLY A 15 10.28 33.46 -8.22
C GLY A 15 9.30 34.64 -8.27
N ILE A 16 8.13 34.49 -8.89
CA ILE A 16 7.09 35.52 -8.94
C ILE A 16 6.37 35.70 -7.58
N GLY A 17 6.45 34.72 -6.67
CA GLY A 17 5.92 34.81 -5.30
C GLY A 17 4.40 34.99 -5.22
N GLU A 18 3.91 35.66 -4.16
CA GLU A 18 2.49 35.93 -3.90
C GLU A 18 1.88 37.08 -4.75
N GLY A 19 2.35 37.36 -5.96
CA GLY A 19 1.82 38.46 -6.79
C GLY A 19 0.81 38.00 -7.86
N ASP A 20 -0.31 38.73 -8.04
CA ASP A 20 -1.13 38.56 -9.25
C ASP A 20 -0.33 39.00 -10.49
N ILE A 21 -0.32 38.15 -11.51
CA ILE A 21 0.33 38.46 -12.78
C ILE A 21 -0.75 38.91 -13.76
N ILE A 22 -0.58 40.09 -14.36
CA ILE A 22 -1.51 40.58 -15.39
C ILE A 22 -0.79 40.72 -16.73
N LEU A 23 -1.28 40.01 -17.74
CA LEU A 23 -0.90 40.12 -19.15
C LEU A 23 -2.05 40.72 -19.95
N GLU A 24 -1.92 41.98 -20.31
CA GLU A 24 -2.98 42.75 -20.96
C GLU A 24 -2.61 43.09 -22.41
N ASN A 25 -3.41 42.64 -23.38
CA ASN A 25 -3.16 42.82 -24.80
C ASN A 25 -1.75 42.29 -25.19
N VAL A 26 -1.45 41.07 -24.77
CA VAL A 26 -0.19 40.38 -25.06
C VAL A 26 -0.43 39.25 -26.06
N THR A 27 0.46 39.13 -27.05
CA THR A 27 0.50 37.98 -27.94
C THR A 27 1.77 37.17 -27.67
N VAL A 28 1.66 35.87 -27.42
CA VAL A 28 2.80 34.95 -27.30
C VAL A 28 2.68 33.88 -28.36
N THR A 29 3.63 33.82 -29.29
CA THR A 29 3.59 32.85 -30.40
C THR A 29 4.27 31.53 -30.07
N GLY A 30 5.12 31.49 -29.03
CA GLY A 30 5.70 30.26 -28.48
C GLY A 30 4.97 29.80 -27.22
N ASP A 31 5.57 28.83 -26.53
CA ASP A 31 4.97 28.23 -25.33
C ASP A 31 5.06 29.17 -24.13
N THR A 32 4.03 29.18 -23.31
CA THR A 32 4.02 29.88 -22.03
C THR A 32 4.06 28.86 -20.90
N TYR A 33 5.20 28.74 -20.23
CA TYR A 33 5.37 27.88 -19.07
C TYR A 33 4.94 28.61 -17.81
N VAL A 34 4.00 28.01 -17.09
CA VAL A 34 3.48 28.52 -15.83
C VAL A 34 3.99 27.62 -14.71
N ARG A 35 5.02 28.10 -14.00
CA ARG A 35 5.67 27.41 -12.88
C ARG A 35 5.52 28.15 -11.55
N GLY A 36 5.29 29.48 -11.60
CA GLY A 36 5.06 30.34 -10.44
C GLY A 36 3.63 30.87 -10.33
N SER A 37 3.41 31.75 -9.35
CA SER A 37 2.13 32.22 -8.80
C SER A 37 1.64 31.30 -7.68
N GLU A 38 1.88 31.69 -6.42
CA GLU A 38 1.46 30.93 -5.22
C GLU A 38 -0.07 30.90 -5.07
N ASN A 39 -0.66 31.42 -3.99
CA ASN A 39 -2.12 31.47 -3.79
C ASN A 39 -2.87 32.41 -4.76
N ASN A 40 -2.18 32.99 -5.74
CA ASN A 40 -2.67 34.11 -6.56
C ASN A 40 -2.85 33.77 -8.04
N SER A 41 -3.48 34.70 -8.76
CA SER A 41 -4.04 34.46 -10.08
C SER A 41 -3.17 35.03 -11.20
N ILE A 42 -3.12 34.30 -12.32
CA ILE A 42 -2.52 34.77 -13.57
C ILE A 42 -3.64 35.21 -14.49
N HIS A 43 -3.76 36.52 -14.66
CA HIS A 43 -4.77 37.19 -15.46
C HIS A 43 -4.26 37.45 -16.87
N PHE A 44 -4.96 36.88 -17.85
CA PHE A 44 -4.77 37.18 -19.27
C PHE A 44 -5.95 38.00 -19.78
N ARG A 45 -5.72 39.27 -20.09
CA ARG A 45 -6.75 40.23 -20.54
C ARG A 45 -6.58 40.56 -22.01
N ASN A 46 -7.57 40.23 -22.84
CA ASN A 46 -7.53 40.48 -24.30
C ASN A 46 -6.23 39.99 -24.95
N SER A 47 -5.71 38.85 -24.50
CA SER A 47 -4.41 38.32 -24.91
C SER A 47 -4.56 37.10 -25.82
N THR A 48 -3.57 36.80 -26.65
CA THR A 48 -3.57 35.58 -27.50
C THR A 48 -2.31 34.79 -27.25
N LEU A 49 -2.43 33.54 -26.79
CA LEU A 49 -1.29 32.67 -26.53
C LEU A 49 -1.44 31.39 -27.34
N ALA A 50 -0.30 30.86 -27.80
CA ALA A 50 -0.23 29.56 -28.45
C ALA A 50 -0.50 28.46 -27.41
N THR A 51 0.55 27.88 -26.82
CA THR A 51 0.42 26.85 -25.79
C THR A 51 0.67 27.45 -24.42
N ILE A 52 -0.12 27.08 -23.44
CA ILE A 52 0.15 27.31 -22.01
C ILE A 52 0.36 25.95 -21.37
N ILE A 53 1.45 25.79 -20.65
CA ILE A 53 1.78 24.56 -19.91
C ILE A 53 1.83 24.93 -18.43
N VAL A 54 0.87 24.42 -17.66
CA VAL A 54 0.79 24.61 -16.21
C VAL A 54 1.42 23.41 -15.53
N ASN A 55 2.65 23.62 -15.08
CA ASN A 55 3.42 22.63 -14.36
C ASN A 55 4.02 23.27 -13.12
N LYS A 56 3.23 23.34 -12.05
CA LYS A 56 3.65 23.94 -10.79
C LYS A 56 3.97 22.83 -9.79
N ASN A 57 5.23 22.80 -9.36
CA ASN A 57 5.76 21.77 -8.46
C ASN A 57 5.17 21.84 -7.02
N ASP A 58 4.50 22.93 -6.66
CA ASP A 58 3.99 23.21 -5.32
C ASP A 58 2.66 24.02 -5.33
N GLY A 59 1.56 23.45 -4.83
CA GLY A 59 0.27 24.16 -4.71
C GLY A 59 -0.56 24.16 -6.00
N GLN A 60 -1.53 25.07 -6.09
CA GLN A 60 -2.50 25.14 -7.19
C GLN A 60 -2.42 26.51 -7.88
N VAL A 61 -2.27 26.52 -9.20
CA VAL A 61 -2.34 27.77 -9.98
C VAL A 61 -3.78 28.11 -10.32
N ARG A 62 -4.12 29.40 -10.25
CA ARG A 62 -5.34 29.95 -10.82
C ARG A 62 -5.05 30.77 -12.08
N ILE A 63 -5.56 30.32 -13.22
CA ILE A 63 -5.55 31.07 -14.48
C ILE A 63 -6.89 31.78 -14.67
N VAL A 64 -6.87 33.03 -15.09
CA VAL A 64 -8.08 33.83 -15.36
C VAL A 64 -7.99 34.44 -16.76
N ALA A 65 -8.89 34.03 -17.65
CA ALA A 65 -8.97 34.46 -19.03
C ALA A 65 -10.05 35.54 -19.20
N GLU A 66 -9.66 36.81 -19.24
CA GLU A 66 -10.58 37.94 -19.24
C GLU A 66 -10.70 38.59 -20.63
N GLY A 67 -11.90 39.08 -20.95
CA GLY A 67 -12.19 39.73 -22.22
C GLY A 67 -12.06 38.79 -23.41
N ASP A 68 -11.50 39.28 -24.51
CA ASP A 68 -11.36 38.53 -25.77
C ASP A 68 -10.15 37.56 -25.79
N THR A 69 -9.68 37.11 -24.62
CA THR A 69 -8.50 36.27 -24.51
C THR A 69 -8.67 34.93 -25.23
N LYS A 70 -7.65 34.50 -25.96
CA LYS A 70 -7.64 33.24 -26.73
C LYS A 70 -6.41 32.41 -26.40
N PHE A 71 -6.63 31.14 -26.12
CA PHE A 71 -5.58 30.14 -26.00
C PHE A 71 -5.73 29.11 -27.10
N ILE A 72 -4.65 28.81 -27.85
CA ILE A 72 -4.67 27.70 -28.81
C ILE A 72 -4.64 26.38 -28.04
N GLU A 73 -3.79 26.27 -27.03
CA GLU A 73 -3.72 25.09 -26.19
C GLU A 73 -3.42 25.44 -24.72
N VAL A 74 -4.07 24.74 -23.80
CA VAL A 74 -3.80 24.81 -22.36
C VAL A 74 -3.59 23.39 -21.85
N GLN A 75 -2.38 23.06 -21.44
CA GLN A 75 -2.00 21.80 -20.82
C GLN A 75 -1.88 21.98 -19.30
N LEU A 76 -2.62 21.18 -18.54
CA LEU A 76 -2.60 21.19 -17.08
C LEU A 76 -1.90 19.91 -16.58
N GLU A 77 -0.59 19.99 -16.35
CA GLU A 77 0.25 18.90 -15.83
C GLU A 77 0.07 18.70 -14.31
N THR A 78 -0.41 19.74 -13.64
CA THR A 78 -0.59 19.80 -12.19
C THR A 78 -1.97 20.38 -11.87
N PRO A 79 -2.55 20.09 -10.68
CA PRO A 79 -3.89 20.56 -10.35
C PRO A 79 -4.03 22.08 -10.45
N ALA A 80 -5.07 22.56 -11.12
CA ALA A 80 -5.26 23.99 -11.40
C ALA A 80 -6.74 24.41 -11.36
N ILE A 81 -6.96 25.72 -11.19
CA ILE A 81 -8.25 26.37 -11.44
C ILE A 81 -8.10 27.23 -12.69
N VAL A 82 -8.97 27.02 -13.68
CA VAL A 82 -9.01 27.85 -14.88
C VAL A 82 -10.35 28.53 -14.98
N GLN A 83 -10.35 29.86 -14.97
CA GLN A 83 -11.54 30.69 -15.11
C GLN A 83 -11.63 31.23 -16.52
N ILE A 84 -12.70 30.88 -17.21
CA ILE A 84 -13.00 31.29 -18.59
C ILE A 84 -14.36 32.00 -18.60
N PRO A 85 -14.40 33.28 -18.19
CA PRO A 85 -15.54 34.17 -18.41
C PRO A 85 -16.02 34.24 -19.86
N GLU A 86 -17.20 34.83 -20.05
CA GLU A 86 -17.75 35.15 -21.38
C GLU A 86 -16.76 35.99 -22.21
N GLY A 87 -16.61 35.67 -23.50
CA GLY A 87 -15.67 36.31 -24.43
C GLY A 87 -14.34 35.56 -24.61
N ALA A 88 -13.87 34.87 -23.56
CA ALA A 88 -12.63 34.10 -23.60
C ALA A 88 -12.85 32.70 -24.22
N ARG A 89 -11.80 32.17 -24.85
CA ARG A 89 -11.85 30.84 -25.47
C ARG A 89 -10.56 30.04 -25.34
N ILE A 90 -10.71 28.72 -25.18
CA ILE A 90 -9.65 27.72 -25.34
C ILE A 90 -9.98 26.88 -26.57
N GLU A 91 -9.04 26.75 -27.49
CA GLU A 91 -9.20 25.83 -28.63
C GLU A 91 -8.97 24.37 -28.18
N THR A 92 -7.86 24.07 -27.50
CA THR A 92 -7.62 22.74 -26.91
C THR A 92 -7.26 22.85 -25.43
N LEU A 93 -8.03 22.17 -24.57
CA LEU A 93 -7.73 21.98 -23.16
C LEU A 93 -7.23 20.53 -22.97
N VAL A 94 -6.05 20.35 -22.39
CA VAL A 94 -5.46 19.05 -22.08
C VAL A 94 -5.35 18.94 -20.56
N LEU A 95 -6.02 17.94 -19.98
CA LEU A 95 -6.07 17.69 -18.55
C LEU A 95 -5.23 16.46 -18.20
N ASN A 96 -3.96 16.68 -17.86
CA ASN A 96 -3.06 15.68 -17.31
C ASN A 96 -3.20 15.53 -15.79
N ALA A 97 -3.78 16.53 -15.12
CA ALA A 97 -4.14 16.53 -13.71
C ALA A 97 -5.57 17.04 -13.50
N ALA A 98 -6.20 16.62 -12.38
CA ALA A 98 -7.55 17.05 -12.02
C ALA A 98 -7.63 18.57 -11.85
N ALA A 99 -8.62 19.19 -12.51
CA ALA A 99 -8.77 20.64 -12.54
C ALA A 99 -10.22 21.10 -12.34
N ASN A 100 -10.37 22.35 -11.91
CA ASN A 100 -11.65 23.04 -11.87
C ASN A 100 -11.69 24.09 -12.98
N ILE A 101 -12.56 23.89 -13.97
CA ILE A 101 -12.76 24.80 -15.09
C ILE A 101 -14.08 25.53 -14.88
N LEU A 102 -14.00 26.84 -14.65
CA LEU A 102 -15.12 27.67 -14.22
C LEU A 102 -15.44 28.74 -15.26
N GLY A 103 -16.70 29.16 -15.34
CA GLY A 103 -17.13 30.29 -16.18
C GLY A 103 -18.09 29.89 -17.29
N ASN A 104 -18.27 30.79 -18.26
CA ASN A 104 -19.27 30.72 -19.34
C ASN A 104 -18.66 30.98 -20.73
N GLY A 105 -17.34 30.95 -20.86
CA GLY A 105 -16.64 31.08 -22.13
C GLY A 105 -16.75 29.83 -22.99
N ALA A 106 -15.84 29.69 -23.97
CA ALA A 106 -15.87 28.57 -24.91
C ALA A 106 -14.64 27.66 -24.78
N ILE A 107 -14.86 26.35 -24.85
CA ILE A 107 -13.82 25.34 -25.01
C ILE A 107 -14.17 24.54 -26.26
N ASN A 108 -13.29 24.51 -27.27
CA ASN A 108 -13.56 23.71 -28.45
C ASN A 108 -13.29 22.22 -28.17
N THR A 109 -12.08 21.83 -27.77
CA THR A 109 -11.77 20.43 -27.42
C THR A 109 -11.26 20.34 -26.00
N ALA A 110 -11.76 19.40 -25.21
CA ALA A 110 -11.14 18.96 -23.97
C ALA A 110 -10.65 17.52 -24.13
N ARG A 111 -9.34 17.33 -24.03
CA ARG A 111 -8.70 16.02 -23.87
C ARG A 111 -8.43 15.79 -22.40
N VAL A 112 -8.91 14.68 -21.88
CA VAL A 112 -8.77 14.33 -20.48
C VAL A 112 -8.01 13.04 -20.41
N HIS A 113 -6.76 13.18 -20.02
CA HIS A 113 -5.95 12.05 -19.69
C HIS A 113 -6.37 11.50 -18.34
N ILE A 114 -5.92 10.30 -18.06
CA ILE A 114 -6.21 9.58 -16.84
C ILE A 114 -5.93 10.36 -15.53
N GLY A 115 -4.85 11.14 -15.46
CA GLY A 115 -4.58 12.01 -14.30
C GLY A 115 -5.55 13.19 -14.18
N GLY A 116 -6.26 13.54 -15.25
CA GLY A 116 -7.37 14.49 -15.29
C GLY A 116 -8.70 13.95 -14.76
N THR A 117 -8.78 12.67 -14.37
CA THR A 117 -10.00 12.07 -13.82
C THR A 117 -10.52 12.85 -12.62
N GLY A 118 -11.84 13.05 -12.57
CA GLY A 118 -12.50 13.82 -11.52
C GLY A 118 -12.47 15.34 -11.73
N SER A 119 -11.89 15.82 -12.84
CA SER A 119 -11.99 17.24 -13.22
C SER A 119 -13.44 17.71 -13.28
N ASN A 120 -13.68 18.95 -12.89
CA ASN A 120 -15.00 19.55 -12.84
C ASN A 120 -15.07 20.78 -13.76
N LEU A 121 -15.91 20.70 -14.78
CA LEU A 121 -16.10 21.73 -15.78
C LEU A 121 -17.51 22.33 -15.65
N SER A 122 -17.59 23.64 -15.42
CA SER A 122 -18.83 24.41 -15.55
C SER A 122 -19.16 24.73 -17.02
N ILE A 123 -18.20 24.53 -17.92
CA ILE A 123 -18.32 24.78 -19.36
C ILE A 123 -18.34 23.44 -20.07
N ARG A 124 -19.35 23.19 -20.91
CA ARG A 124 -19.36 21.99 -21.76
C ARG A 124 -18.49 22.23 -23.00
N PRO A 125 -17.38 21.49 -23.18
CA PRO A 125 -16.58 21.57 -24.40
C PRO A 125 -17.38 21.11 -25.63
N GLN A 126 -17.02 21.58 -26.83
CA GLN A 126 -17.64 21.09 -28.07
C GLN A 126 -17.26 19.63 -28.34
N ASN A 127 -15.99 19.27 -28.10
CA ASN A 127 -15.47 17.93 -28.23
C ASN A 127 -14.87 17.47 -26.90
N ILE A 128 -15.20 16.25 -26.49
CA ILE A 128 -14.63 15.62 -25.29
C ILE A 128 -13.92 14.33 -25.73
N VAL A 129 -12.66 14.21 -25.33
CA VAL A 129 -11.82 13.03 -25.53
C VAL A 129 -11.36 12.56 -24.16
N LEU A 130 -11.64 11.31 -23.82
CA LEU A 130 -11.32 10.68 -22.55
C LEU A 130 -10.44 9.47 -22.81
N ASP A 131 -9.37 9.33 -22.04
CA ASP A 131 -8.64 8.06 -21.99
C ASP A 131 -9.54 6.95 -21.41
N SER A 132 -9.16 5.69 -21.63
CA SER A 132 -9.90 4.55 -21.10
C SER A 132 -10.01 4.61 -19.56
N GLY A 133 -11.24 4.47 -19.04
CA GLY A 133 -11.51 4.50 -17.60
C GLY A 133 -11.57 5.89 -16.98
N VAL A 134 -11.47 6.95 -17.79
CA VAL A 134 -11.59 8.34 -17.32
C VAL A 134 -13.05 8.74 -17.17
N SER A 135 -13.32 9.50 -16.11
CA SER A 135 -14.58 10.21 -15.95
C SER A 135 -14.35 11.63 -15.43
N ILE A 136 -15.18 12.56 -15.90
CA ILE A 136 -15.17 13.96 -15.47
C ILE A 136 -16.58 14.42 -15.12
N TRP A 137 -16.68 15.53 -14.41
CA TRP A 137 -17.94 16.19 -14.12
C TRP A 137 -18.11 17.38 -15.05
N ILE A 138 -19.23 17.44 -15.76
CA ILE A 138 -19.65 18.62 -16.53
C ILE A 138 -21.00 19.06 -16.03
N ASN A 139 -21.08 20.26 -15.46
CA ASN A 139 -22.33 20.80 -14.88
C ASN A 139 -23.04 19.84 -13.91
N GLY A 140 -22.27 19.06 -13.15
CA GLY A 140 -22.80 18.09 -12.18
C GLY A 140 -23.21 16.74 -12.77
N GLU A 141 -23.03 16.52 -14.08
CA GLU A 141 -23.22 15.23 -14.73
C GLU A 141 -21.86 14.52 -14.94
N ILE A 142 -21.81 13.21 -14.73
CA ILE A 142 -20.63 12.40 -15.02
C ILE A 142 -20.58 12.11 -16.52
N ILE A 143 -19.47 12.46 -17.15
CA ILE A 143 -19.16 12.10 -18.54
C ILE A 143 -18.03 11.06 -18.50
N SER A 144 -18.28 9.89 -19.08
CA SER A 144 -17.35 8.75 -19.14
C SER A 144 -17.20 8.18 -20.56
N GLU A 145 -17.71 8.88 -21.56
CA GLU A 145 -17.62 8.51 -22.98
C GLU A 145 -17.17 9.72 -23.81
N ASN A 146 -16.51 9.45 -24.94
CA ASN A 146 -16.11 10.48 -25.88
C ASN A 146 -17.35 11.17 -26.49
N MET A 147 -17.27 12.48 -26.72
CA MET A 147 -18.34 13.23 -27.39
C MET A 147 -17.76 14.21 -28.43
N PRO A 148 -17.33 13.73 -29.61
CA PRO A 148 -16.98 14.61 -30.70
C PRO A 148 -18.23 15.14 -31.43
N GLN A 149 -18.24 16.44 -31.73
CA GLN A 149 -19.21 17.08 -32.64
C GLN A 149 -18.86 16.84 -34.12
N GLU A 150 -17.57 16.65 -34.41
CA GLU A 150 -17.04 16.56 -35.76
C GLU A 150 -17.01 15.12 -36.24
N THR A 151 -17.37 14.91 -37.50
CA THR A 151 -17.37 13.57 -38.13
C THR A 151 -16.26 13.40 -39.16
N THR A 152 -15.52 14.49 -39.45
CA THR A 152 -14.41 14.50 -40.41
C THR A 152 -13.21 15.31 -39.91
N THR A 153 -11.99 14.89 -40.27
CA THR A 153 -10.73 15.56 -39.92
C THR A 153 -9.68 15.45 -41.03
N SER A 154 -8.51 16.07 -40.82
CA SER A 154 -7.32 15.98 -41.68
C SER A 154 -6.04 15.92 -40.86
N ILE A 155 -4.99 15.32 -41.43
CA ILE A 155 -3.70 15.16 -40.75
C ILE A 155 -3.00 16.53 -40.67
N LYS A 156 -2.74 16.97 -39.44
CA LYS A 156 -1.95 18.17 -39.14
C LYS A 156 -0.46 17.85 -39.24
N ASN A 157 0.00 16.79 -38.58
CA ASN A 157 1.41 16.40 -38.56
C ASN A 157 1.60 14.88 -38.33
N VAL A 158 2.80 14.38 -38.60
CA VAL A 158 3.27 13.03 -38.23
C VAL A 158 4.60 13.21 -37.49
N LYS A 159 4.66 12.85 -36.22
CA LYS A 159 5.76 13.21 -35.30
C LYS A 159 6.22 12.01 -34.46
N ASN A 160 7.30 12.19 -33.70
CA ASN A 160 7.82 11.20 -32.75
C ASN A 160 8.09 9.82 -33.38
N LEU A 161 8.71 9.81 -34.57
CA LEU A 161 9.05 8.56 -35.25
C LEU A 161 10.07 7.76 -34.41
N THR A 162 9.74 6.51 -34.12
CA THR A 162 10.64 5.50 -33.54
C THR A 162 10.80 4.33 -34.52
N PRO A 163 11.69 3.36 -34.24
CA PRO A 163 11.78 2.17 -35.07
C PRO A 163 10.55 1.23 -35.03
N THR A 164 9.58 1.49 -34.16
CA THR A 164 8.39 0.64 -33.96
C THR A 164 7.06 1.41 -33.98
N SER A 165 7.08 2.74 -33.95
CA SER A 165 5.87 3.57 -33.86
C SER A 165 6.06 4.97 -34.45
N VAL A 166 4.94 5.66 -34.68
CA VAL A 166 4.90 7.08 -35.03
C VAL A 166 3.56 7.69 -34.60
N ASP A 167 3.56 8.94 -34.15
CA ASP A 167 2.35 9.64 -33.72
C ASP A 167 1.73 10.46 -34.86
N ILE A 168 0.40 10.48 -34.92
CA ILE A 168 -0.36 11.24 -35.93
C ILE A 168 -1.14 12.35 -35.23
N GLU A 169 -0.87 13.60 -35.58
CA GLU A 169 -1.61 14.75 -35.07
C GLU A 169 -2.69 15.16 -36.08
N PHE A 170 -3.94 15.32 -35.62
CA PHE A 170 -5.07 15.75 -36.45
C PHE A 170 -5.48 17.20 -36.19
N ASN A 171 -6.08 17.86 -37.17
CA ASN A 171 -6.61 19.23 -37.02
C ASN A 171 -7.84 19.28 -36.10
N LYS A 172 -8.63 18.20 -36.09
CA LYS A 172 -9.82 18.04 -35.24
C LYS A 172 -9.87 16.61 -34.71
N PHE A 173 -10.34 16.43 -33.48
CA PHE A 173 -10.65 15.10 -32.96
C PHE A 173 -11.99 14.60 -33.53
N ILE A 174 -12.04 13.31 -33.90
CA ILE A 174 -13.23 12.59 -34.33
C ILE A 174 -13.15 11.15 -33.80
N GLU A 175 -14.28 10.47 -33.65
CA GLU A 175 -14.34 9.07 -33.16
C GLU A 175 -14.42 8.00 -34.27
N GLY A 176 -13.94 6.82 -33.93
CA GLY A 176 -13.83 5.60 -34.72
C GLY A 176 -12.85 5.71 -35.88
N LEU A 177 -11.81 6.55 -35.81
CA LEU A 177 -10.70 6.46 -36.76
C LEU A 177 -10.00 5.12 -36.56
N SER A 178 -9.74 4.42 -37.65
CA SER A 178 -9.12 3.10 -37.62
C SER A 178 -7.97 3.01 -38.60
N ILE A 179 -7.18 1.94 -38.50
CA ILE A 179 -6.09 1.68 -39.45
C ILE A 179 -6.56 1.69 -40.93
N ASN A 180 -7.84 1.40 -41.18
CA ASN A 180 -8.44 1.41 -42.50
C ASN A 180 -8.65 2.80 -43.10
N ASP A 181 -8.59 3.87 -42.29
CA ASP A 181 -8.69 5.25 -42.77
C ASP A 181 -7.38 5.79 -43.35
N PHE A 182 -6.28 5.03 -43.21
CA PHE A 182 -4.93 5.46 -43.57
C PHE A 182 -4.34 4.65 -44.73
N VAL A 183 -3.44 5.30 -45.47
CA VAL A 183 -2.42 4.70 -46.34
C VAL A 183 -1.07 5.03 -45.72
N ILE A 184 -0.32 4.00 -45.36
CA ILE A 184 0.98 4.13 -44.69
C ILE A 184 2.06 3.68 -45.67
N THR A 185 3.06 4.53 -45.87
CA THR A 185 4.26 4.20 -46.65
C THR A 185 5.50 4.55 -45.86
N ALA A 186 6.57 3.78 -46.03
CA ALA A 186 7.80 3.99 -45.29
C ALA A 186 9.02 3.82 -46.20
N THR A 187 10.11 4.51 -45.86
CA THR A 187 11.36 4.43 -46.61
C THR A 187 12.56 4.24 -45.70
N LEU A 188 13.55 3.48 -46.15
CA LEU A 188 14.84 3.28 -45.52
C LEU A 188 15.96 3.67 -46.49
N ASN A 189 16.73 4.72 -46.16
CA ASN A 189 17.65 5.41 -47.09
C ASN A 189 16.99 5.81 -48.42
N GLY A 190 15.70 6.16 -48.37
CA GLY A 190 14.90 6.53 -49.54
C GLY A 190 14.35 5.34 -50.35
N GLU A 191 14.72 4.10 -50.03
CA GLU A 191 14.11 2.91 -50.64
C GLU A 191 12.83 2.54 -49.91
N ALA A 192 11.76 2.22 -50.65
CA ALA A 192 10.48 1.84 -50.05
C ALA A 192 10.59 0.51 -49.28
N ILE A 193 10.02 0.47 -48.08
CA ILE A 193 9.90 -0.75 -47.27
C ILE A 193 8.45 -1.01 -46.88
N GLU A 194 8.13 -2.27 -46.62
CA GLU A 194 6.83 -2.69 -46.12
C GLU A 194 6.85 -2.80 -44.60
N LEU A 195 5.91 -2.13 -43.92
CA LEU A 195 5.74 -2.25 -42.48
C LEU A 195 4.80 -3.42 -42.15
N GLN A 196 5.17 -4.20 -41.14
CA GLN A 196 4.42 -5.39 -40.71
C GLN A 196 3.68 -5.14 -39.39
N ASN A 197 2.56 -5.82 -39.18
CA ASN A 197 1.72 -5.70 -37.97
C ASN A 197 1.30 -4.25 -37.66
N LEU A 198 0.85 -3.53 -38.69
CA LEU A 198 0.32 -2.18 -38.54
C LEU A 198 -0.92 -2.18 -37.64
N SER A 199 -0.89 -1.35 -36.60
CA SER A 199 -2.02 -1.08 -35.73
C SER A 199 -2.11 0.42 -35.47
N TYR A 200 -3.32 0.93 -35.30
CA TYR A 200 -3.56 2.32 -34.91
C TYR A 200 -4.38 2.32 -33.63
N ASP A 201 -3.86 3.01 -32.62
CA ASP A 201 -4.57 3.26 -31.36
C ASP A 201 -5.21 4.64 -31.43
N GLU A 202 -6.53 4.68 -31.32
CA GLU A 202 -7.30 5.90 -31.52
C GLU A 202 -7.11 6.93 -30.39
N VAL A 203 -6.92 6.45 -29.17
CA VAL A 203 -6.83 7.29 -27.97
C VAL A 203 -5.50 8.04 -27.97
N SER A 204 -4.40 7.29 -28.12
CA SER A 204 -3.04 7.82 -28.20
C SER A 204 -2.71 8.44 -29.57
N GLN A 205 -3.52 8.17 -30.60
CA GLN A 205 -3.26 8.56 -31.99
C GLN A 205 -1.91 8.04 -32.53
N THR A 206 -1.44 6.92 -31.98
CA THR A 206 -0.16 6.30 -32.33
C THR A 206 -0.36 5.15 -33.31
N LEU A 207 0.41 5.19 -34.40
CA LEU A 207 0.57 4.07 -35.32
C LEU A 207 1.73 3.19 -34.85
N SER A 208 1.48 1.91 -34.61
CA SER A 208 2.48 0.91 -34.22
C SER A 208 2.72 -0.10 -35.33
N PHE A 209 3.94 -0.62 -35.41
CA PHE A 209 4.37 -1.62 -36.38
C PHE A 209 5.54 -2.45 -35.81
N SER A 210 5.83 -3.56 -36.49
CA SER A 210 6.99 -4.39 -36.15
C SER A 210 8.28 -3.62 -36.36
N SER A 211 9.26 -3.81 -35.47
CA SER A 211 10.54 -3.11 -35.54
C SER A 211 11.15 -3.20 -36.93
N VAL A 212 11.52 -2.05 -37.48
CA VAL A 212 12.28 -1.97 -38.74
C VAL A 212 13.79 -2.16 -38.52
N VAL A 213 14.21 -2.43 -37.27
CA VAL A 213 15.61 -2.65 -36.90
C VAL A 213 16.04 -4.10 -37.10
N GLY A 214 17.13 -4.26 -37.84
CA GLY A 214 17.96 -5.46 -37.95
C GLY A 214 19.37 -5.12 -38.41
N ALA A 215 20.26 -6.12 -38.46
CA ALA A 215 21.67 -5.94 -38.83
C ALA A 215 21.89 -5.19 -40.17
N SER A 216 20.96 -5.30 -41.12
CA SER A 216 21.00 -4.64 -42.44
C SER A 216 20.39 -3.22 -42.47
N SER A 217 19.83 -2.74 -41.36
CA SER A 217 19.20 -1.42 -41.22
C SER A 217 20.07 -0.40 -40.49
N SER A 218 21.17 -0.85 -39.87
CA SER A 218 22.07 -0.02 -39.07
C SER A 218 22.66 1.13 -39.89
N GLY A 219 22.63 2.34 -39.33
CA GLY A 219 23.06 3.57 -39.97
C GLY A 219 22.14 4.09 -41.08
N LYS A 220 21.01 3.42 -41.36
CA LYS A 220 20.08 3.85 -42.41
C LYS A 220 19.04 4.84 -41.88
N LYS A 221 18.62 5.74 -42.75
CA LYS A 221 17.65 6.81 -42.52
C LYS A 221 16.22 6.33 -42.74
N PHE A 222 15.41 6.31 -41.70
CA PHE A 222 14.03 5.84 -41.71
C PHE A 222 13.03 6.99 -41.66
N LYS A 223 11.95 6.88 -42.44
CA LYS A 223 10.88 7.90 -42.55
C LYS A 223 9.54 7.23 -42.83
N ILE A 224 8.43 7.78 -42.30
CA ILE A 224 7.06 7.31 -42.57
C ILE A 224 6.20 8.45 -43.11
N THR A 225 5.39 8.16 -44.14
CA THR A 225 4.31 9.02 -44.61
C THR A 225 2.96 8.37 -44.30
N VAL A 226 2.06 9.15 -43.70
CA VAL A 226 0.67 8.77 -43.46
C VAL A 226 -0.24 9.66 -44.30
N SER A 227 -1.11 9.04 -45.09
CA SER A 227 -2.06 9.72 -45.97
C SER A 227 -3.49 9.22 -45.72
N PRO A 228 -4.53 10.03 -46.00
CA PRO A 228 -5.90 9.55 -45.97
C PRO A 228 -6.12 8.46 -47.03
N ARG A 229 -6.82 7.38 -46.68
CA ARG A 229 -7.21 6.35 -47.64
C ARG A 229 -8.31 6.85 -48.56
N GLU A 230 -8.19 6.50 -49.83
CA GLU A 230 -9.26 6.75 -50.81
C GLU A 230 -10.58 6.14 -50.32
N GLY A 231 -11.64 6.96 -50.31
CA GLY A 231 -12.95 6.56 -49.82
C GLY A 231 -13.17 6.69 -48.31
N SER A 232 -12.16 7.02 -47.49
CA SER A 232 -12.40 7.33 -46.07
C SER A 232 -13.40 8.49 -45.96
N THR A 233 -14.49 8.30 -45.23
CA THR A 233 -15.48 9.35 -44.96
C THR A 233 -15.02 10.27 -43.83
N LYS A 234 -14.10 9.79 -42.99
CA LYS A 234 -13.62 10.41 -41.76
C LYS A 234 -12.36 11.23 -41.95
N LEU A 235 -11.38 10.71 -42.70
CA LEU A 235 -10.08 11.36 -42.88
C LEU A 235 -9.95 11.91 -44.31
N LYS A 236 -9.62 13.19 -44.43
CA LYS A 236 -9.51 13.92 -45.71
C LYS A 236 -8.21 14.72 -45.78
N GLY A 237 -7.87 15.18 -46.99
CA GLY A 237 -6.74 16.08 -47.23
C GLY A 237 -5.48 15.38 -47.73
N GLU A 238 -4.34 16.05 -47.57
CA GLU A 238 -3.02 15.55 -48.00
C GLU A 238 -2.33 14.73 -46.91
N GLY A 239 -1.46 13.82 -47.31
CA GLY A 239 -0.60 13.08 -46.38
C GLY A 239 0.50 13.95 -45.77
N LYS A 240 0.98 13.52 -44.61
CA LYS A 240 2.11 14.12 -43.89
C LYS A 240 3.21 13.10 -43.69
N THR A 241 4.45 13.57 -43.73
CA THR A 241 5.63 12.73 -43.56
C THR A 241 6.39 13.14 -42.31
N SER A 242 6.84 12.17 -41.53
CA SER A 242 7.65 12.36 -40.33
C SER A 242 8.99 13.03 -40.61
N ASN A 243 9.64 13.53 -39.56
CA ASN A 243 11.09 13.72 -39.59
C ASN A 243 11.80 12.37 -39.77
N GLU A 244 13.00 12.41 -40.32
CA GLU A 244 13.83 11.23 -40.57
C GLU A 244 14.67 10.88 -39.35
N ILE A 245 14.79 9.60 -39.02
CA ILE A 245 15.65 9.09 -37.92
C ILE A 245 16.74 8.18 -38.49
N THR A 246 17.88 8.08 -37.81
CA THR A 246 18.91 7.07 -38.12
C THR A 246 18.68 5.84 -37.26
N LEU A 247 18.51 4.67 -37.87
CA LEU A 247 18.32 3.41 -37.16
C LEU A 247 19.69 2.85 -36.73
N GLU A 248 19.90 2.68 -35.43
CA GLU A 248 20.99 1.84 -34.93
C GLU A 248 20.49 0.40 -34.77
N SER A 249 21.35 -0.59 -35.03
CA SER A 249 21.01 -2.02 -34.91
C SER A 249 20.76 -2.49 -33.47
N THR A 250 21.02 -1.65 -32.47
CA THR A 250 20.99 -1.98 -31.05
C THR A 250 20.40 -0.83 -30.23
N GLY A 251 19.75 -1.15 -29.12
CA GLY A 251 19.14 -0.15 -28.25
C GLY A 251 18.20 -0.76 -27.21
N ILE A 252 17.41 0.10 -26.57
CA ILE A 252 16.34 -0.33 -25.67
C ILE A 252 15.08 0.50 -25.86
N SER A 253 13.95 -0.10 -25.49
CA SER A 253 12.70 0.59 -25.30
C SER A 253 11.95 0.05 -24.09
N GLY A 254 11.05 0.85 -23.56
CA GLY A 254 10.24 0.49 -22.41
C GLY A 254 9.28 1.60 -22.05
N ARG A 255 8.71 1.48 -20.85
CA ARG A 255 7.73 2.42 -20.31
C ARG A 255 8.14 2.85 -18.90
N ILE A 256 8.18 4.14 -18.67
CA ILE A 256 8.36 4.71 -17.33
C ILE A 256 6.99 4.92 -16.73
N ILE A 257 6.80 4.41 -15.51
CA ILE A 257 5.52 4.39 -14.83
C ILE A 257 5.60 5.27 -13.58
N ASP A 258 4.62 6.13 -13.41
CA ASP A 258 4.47 6.96 -12.21
C ASP A 258 3.95 6.11 -11.04
N ASP A 259 4.61 6.21 -9.89
CA ASP A 259 4.30 5.37 -8.72
C ASP A 259 2.94 5.68 -8.05
N VAL A 260 2.37 6.86 -8.29
CA VAL A 260 1.09 7.28 -7.70
C VAL A 260 -0.06 6.97 -8.64
N SER A 261 0.07 7.35 -9.92
CA SER A 261 -0.99 7.17 -10.90
C SER A 261 -1.02 5.75 -11.50
N HIS A 262 0.09 5.01 -11.40
CA HIS A 262 0.30 3.69 -12.03
C HIS A 262 0.30 3.72 -13.55
N LEU A 263 0.52 4.90 -14.13
CA LEU A 263 0.38 5.17 -15.57
C LEU A 263 1.69 5.71 -16.12
N GLY A 264 1.73 5.88 -17.44
CA GLY A 264 2.91 6.42 -18.10
C GLY A 264 3.35 7.77 -17.54
N ALA A 265 4.60 7.89 -17.12
CA ALA A 265 5.18 9.16 -16.71
C ALA A 265 5.65 9.91 -17.97
N SER A 266 4.92 10.96 -18.36
CA SER A 266 5.24 11.76 -19.55
C SER A 266 6.36 12.77 -19.32
N GLY A 267 7.14 13.07 -20.36
CA GLY A 267 8.16 14.11 -20.32
C GLY A 267 9.37 13.78 -19.44
N VAL A 268 9.52 12.54 -19.00
CA VAL A 268 10.68 12.07 -18.23
C VAL A 268 11.87 11.96 -19.17
N THR A 269 12.91 12.75 -18.89
CA THR A 269 14.19 12.66 -19.57
C THR A 269 14.99 11.49 -19.03
N ILE A 270 15.54 10.65 -19.91
CA ILE A 270 16.40 9.52 -19.55
C ILE A 270 17.79 9.73 -20.16
N LYS A 271 18.79 9.96 -19.30
CA LYS A 271 20.19 10.15 -19.70
C LYS A 271 20.99 8.88 -19.48
N PHE A 272 21.47 8.27 -20.56
CA PHE A 272 22.22 7.03 -20.50
C PHE A 272 23.72 7.27 -20.36
N ARG A 273 24.33 6.50 -19.46
CA ARG A 273 25.78 6.47 -19.20
C ARG A 273 26.29 5.05 -19.29
N SER A 274 27.47 4.85 -19.86
CA SER A 274 28.08 3.53 -20.00
C SER A 274 28.62 3.02 -18.64
N GLY A 275 28.43 1.74 -18.37
CA GLY A 275 28.88 1.05 -17.17
C GLY A 275 27.77 0.71 -16.18
N VAL A 276 28.04 -0.26 -15.30
CA VAL A 276 27.14 -0.64 -14.20
C VAL A 276 27.20 0.44 -13.12
N ASN A 277 26.04 0.92 -12.66
CA ASN A 277 25.92 1.94 -11.61
C ASN A 277 26.69 3.25 -11.86
N ASN A 278 27.05 3.56 -13.12
CA ASN A 278 27.71 4.81 -13.45
C ASN A 278 26.71 5.99 -13.48
N LYS A 279 26.75 6.83 -12.44
CA LYS A 279 25.83 7.96 -12.27
C LYS A 279 26.43 9.32 -12.66
N ASP A 280 27.71 9.35 -13.01
CA ASP A 280 28.46 10.57 -13.31
C ASP A 280 29.16 10.49 -14.68
N GLY A 281 29.64 11.63 -15.20
CA GLY A 281 30.48 11.67 -16.39
C GLY A 281 29.74 12.01 -17.69
N GLU A 282 30.09 11.36 -18.79
CA GLU A 282 29.54 11.62 -20.14
C GLU A 282 28.17 10.95 -20.33
N VAL A 283 27.23 11.67 -20.95
CA VAL A 283 25.95 11.12 -21.41
C VAL A 283 26.14 10.63 -22.84
N VAL A 284 25.95 9.33 -23.07
CA VAL A 284 26.18 8.70 -24.38
C VAL A 284 24.92 8.62 -25.24
N ALA A 285 23.75 8.72 -24.62
CA ALA A 285 22.48 8.93 -25.32
C ALA A 285 21.44 9.56 -24.36
N GLU A 286 20.45 10.22 -24.93
CA GLU A 286 19.34 10.83 -24.20
C GLU A 286 18.03 10.58 -24.96
N THR A 287 16.94 10.39 -24.22
CA THR A 287 15.59 10.29 -24.78
C THR A 287 14.59 10.87 -23.78
N VAL A 288 13.35 11.10 -24.23
CA VAL A 288 12.26 11.62 -23.40
C VAL A 288 11.05 10.71 -23.59
N THR A 289 10.33 10.43 -22.50
CA THR A 289 9.09 9.65 -22.58
C THR A 289 7.96 10.41 -23.25
N ASP A 290 7.13 9.71 -24.02
CA ASP A 290 5.92 10.25 -24.62
C ASP A 290 4.77 10.45 -23.62
N GLU A 291 3.60 10.88 -24.09
CA GLU A 291 2.38 11.10 -23.28
C GLU A 291 1.94 9.85 -22.48
N ASN A 292 2.32 8.66 -22.94
CA ASN A 292 1.99 7.37 -22.33
C ASN A 292 3.16 6.74 -21.57
N GLY A 293 4.25 7.49 -21.36
CA GLY A 293 5.45 7.07 -20.64
C GLY A 293 6.38 6.16 -21.43
N TYR A 294 6.13 5.90 -22.71
CA TYR A 294 7.00 5.06 -23.52
C TYR A 294 8.23 5.83 -23.98
N TYR A 295 9.35 5.12 -24.08
CA TYR A 295 10.59 5.64 -24.64
C TYR A 295 11.27 4.59 -25.51
N SER A 296 12.09 5.07 -26.44
CA SER A 296 13.04 4.25 -27.19
C SER A 296 14.33 5.03 -27.37
N VAL A 297 15.46 4.33 -27.25
CA VAL A 297 16.78 4.92 -27.47
C VAL A 297 17.68 3.92 -28.18
N SER A 298 18.43 4.42 -29.16
CA SER A 298 19.50 3.69 -29.82
C SER A 298 20.78 3.76 -28.99
N LEU A 299 21.36 2.61 -28.69
CA LEU A 299 22.57 2.48 -27.87
C LEU A 299 23.45 1.36 -28.43
N PRO A 300 24.78 1.53 -28.50
CA PRO A 300 25.68 0.42 -28.82
C PRO A 300 25.55 -0.72 -27.80
N ALA A 301 25.98 -1.92 -28.19
CA ALA A 301 26.05 -3.06 -27.28
C ALA A 301 26.88 -2.73 -26.03
N GLY A 302 26.36 -3.04 -24.84
CA GLY A 302 27.02 -2.69 -23.58
C GLY A 302 26.08 -2.66 -22.38
N GLN A 303 26.62 -2.29 -21.23
CA GLN A 303 25.86 -2.09 -19.99
C GLN A 303 25.71 -0.60 -19.72
N TYR A 304 24.53 -0.18 -19.29
CA TYR A 304 24.20 1.23 -19.08
C TYR A 304 23.35 1.45 -17.83
N ILE A 305 23.45 2.66 -17.31
CA ILE A 305 22.48 3.24 -16.38
C ILE A 305 21.80 4.41 -17.08
N GLY A 306 20.47 4.40 -17.11
CA GLY A 306 19.65 5.55 -17.46
C GLY A 306 19.28 6.32 -16.19
N GLU A 307 19.71 7.57 -16.08
CA GLU A 307 19.23 8.50 -15.05
C GLU A 307 17.90 9.10 -15.51
N LEU A 308 16.84 8.84 -14.74
CA LEU A 308 15.50 9.36 -15.00
C LEU A 308 15.31 10.66 -14.25
N SER A 309 14.93 11.71 -14.95
CA SER A 309 14.65 13.01 -14.36
C SER A 309 13.48 13.68 -15.08
N GLY A 310 12.58 14.27 -14.31
CA GLY A 310 11.45 15.04 -14.83
C GLY A 310 10.99 16.03 -13.77
N GLU A 311 10.31 17.08 -14.22
CA GLU A 311 9.64 18.01 -13.31
C GLU A 311 8.57 17.24 -12.49
N GLY A 312 8.47 17.50 -11.19
CA GLY A 312 7.60 16.74 -10.30
C GLY A 312 8.05 15.32 -9.95
N TYR A 313 9.26 14.90 -10.35
CA TYR A 313 9.79 13.56 -10.07
C TYR A 313 11.10 13.58 -9.30
N VAL A 314 11.26 12.62 -8.39
CA VAL A 314 12.53 12.26 -7.77
C VAL A 314 13.42 11.60 -8.83
N THR A 315 14.72 11.89 -8.81
CA THR A 315 15.67 11.26 -9.73
C THR A 315 15.70 9.75 -9.54
N GLY A 316 15.32 9.02 -10.59
CA GLY A 316 15.32 7.55 -10.64
C GLY A 316 16.50 7.01 -11.45
N TYR A 317 16.71 5.69 -11.41
CA TYR A 317 17.72 5.02 -12.21
C TYR A 317 17.20 3.70 -12.78
N LEU A 318 17.42 3.49 -14.07
CA LEU A 318 17.11 2.26 -14.79
C LEU A 318 18.43 1.59 -15.21
N TYR A 319 18.60 0.31 -14.90
CA TYR A 319 19.71 -0.49 -15.41
C TYR A 319 19.33 -1.24 -16.69
N ALA A 320 20.19 -1.19 -17.70
CA ALA A 320 19.98 -1.89 -18.96
C ALA A 320 21.24 -2.57 -19.50
N VAL A 321 21.06 -3.74 -20.11
CA VAL A 321 22.09 -4.45 -20.88
C VAL A 321 21.64 -4.49 -22.32
N VAL A 322 22.40 -3.87 -23.22
CA VAL A 322 22.09 -3.79 -24.65
C VAL A 322 22.85 -4.88 -25.40
N PRO A 323 22.17 -5.77 -26.13
CA PRO A 323 22.79 -6.85 -26.91
C PRO A 323 23.43 -6.31 -28.20
N THR A 324 24.14 -7.17 -28.92
CA THR A 324 24.93 -6.81 -30.10
C THR A 324 24.14 -6.59 -31.39
N ASP A 325 22.90 -7.06 -31.46
CA ASP A 325 22.15 -7.16 -32.72
C ASP A 325 20.63 -7.00 -32.57
N SER A 326 20.15 -6.45 -31.44
CA SER A 326 18.71 -6.23 -31.22
C SER A 326 18.42 -5.03 -30.32
N ILE A 327 17.19 -4.53 -30.41
CA ILE A 327 16.61 -3.62 -29.43
C ILE A 327 15.89 -4.46 -28.37
N LEU A 328 16.23 -4.28 -27.10
CA LEU A 328 15.46 -4.90 -26.03
C LEU A 328 14.25 -4.06 -25.68
N THR A 329 13.08 -4.67 -25.73
CA THR A 329 11.82 -4.09 -25.26
C THR A 329 11.61 -4.35 -23.77
N ASP A 330 10.50 -3.83 -23.23
CA ASP A 330 10.03 -4.08 -21.87
C ASP A 330 11.04 -3.68 -20.78
N LYS A 331 11.89 -2.69 -21.08
CA LYS A 331 12.78 -2.04 -20.11
C LYS A 331 12.01 -0.95 -19.35
N ASN A 332 11.01 -1.40 -18.62
CA ASN A 332 10.13 -0.56 -17.84
C ASN A 332 10.76 -0.22 -16.49
N GLU A 333 10.42 0.94 -15.93
CA GLU A 333 10.86 1.37 -14.60
C GLU A 333 9.77 2.20 -13.91
N ILE A 334 9.75 2.22 -12.59
CA ILE A 334 8.91 3.15 -11.82
C ILE A 334 9.72 4.40 -11.47
N ILE A 335 9.15 5.58 -11.75
CA ILE A 335 9.66 6.85 -11.30
C ILE A 335 8.81 7.38 -10.14
N ILE A 336 9.46 7.93 -9.12
CA ILE A 336 8.78 8.38 -7.90
C ILE A 336 8.35 9.83 -8.06
N ARG A 337 7.04 10.09 -7.94
CA ARG A 337 6.49 11.44 -7.91
C ARG A 337 6.94 12.16 -6.64
N ALA A 338 7.55 13.34 -6.82
CA ALA A 338 7.88 14.24 -5.73
C ALA A 338 6.60 14.75 -5.06
N VAL A 339 6.66 15.01 -3.76
CA VAL A 339 5.49 15.45 -2.99
C VAL A 339 5.47 16.96 -2.80
N SER A 340 4.33 17.54 -2.41
CA SER A 340 4.25 19.00 -2.18
C SER A 340 5.01 19.41 -0.91
N LEU A 341 5.36 20.70 -0.76
CA LEU A 341 6.24 21.25 0.29
C LEU A 341 5.99 20.76 1.73
N GLU A 342 4.74 20.50 2.11
CA GLU A 342 4.35 20.09 3.47
C GLU A 342 4.15 18.57 3.63
N GLN A 343 4.41 17.80 2.58
CA GLN A 343 4.20 16.37 2.52
C GLN A 343 5.50 15.60 2.72
N ILE A 344 5.38 14.33 3.07
CA ILE A 344 6.52 13.43 3.27
C ILE A 344 6.27 12.16 2.46
N LYS A 345 7.21 11.80 1.59
CA LYS A 345 7.23 10.52 0.90
C LYS A 345 8.22 9.57 1.57
N ILE A 346 7.79 8.34 1.80
CA ILE A 346 8.64 7.25 2.26
C ILE A 346 8.66 6.20 1.15
N VAL A 347 9.85 5.86 0.67
CA VAL A 347 10.07 4.90 -0.42
C VAL A 347 10.86 3.73 0.13
N LEU A 348 10.26 2.54 0.12
CA LEU A 348 10.92 1.27 0.42
C LEU A 348 11.25 0.57 -0.91
N THR A 349 12.51 0.20 -1.11
CA THR A 349 12.95 -0.60 -2.27
C THR A 349 13.72 -1.83 -1.81
N TRP A 350 13.69 -2.92 -2.57
CA TRP A 350 14.47 -4.13 -2.30
C TRP A 350 14.79 -4.90 -3.59
N ASN A 351 15.69 -5.88 -3.48
CA ASN A 351 15.96 -6.80 -4.57
C ASN A 351 14.86 -7.86 -4.65
N ASP A 352 13.90 -7.63 -5.54
CA ASP A 352 12.73 -8.50 -5.80
C ASP A 352 13.11 -9.93 -6.25
N LYS A 353 14.36 -10.14 -6.70
CA LYS A 353 14.89 -11.47 -7.06
C LYS A 353 15.39 -12.25 -5.85
N VAL A 354 15.64 -11.60 -4.72
CA VAL A 354 16.13 -12.22 -3.49
C VAL A 354 15.00 -12.44 -2.50
N ILE A 355 14.17 -11.42 -2.28
CA ILE A 355 12.93 -11.51 -1.50
C ILE A 355 11.79 -10.99 -2.36
N SER A 356 10.75 -11.81 -2.51
CA SER A 356 9.65 -11.51 -3.43
C SER A 356 8.68 -10.46 -2.91
N ASP A 357 8.59 -10.29 -1.59
CA ASP A 357 7.55 -9.46 -0.96
C ASP A 357 8.07 -8.85 0.34
N LEU A 358 8.06 -7.52 0.40
CA LEU A 358 8.27 -6.76 1.62
C LEU A 358 7.13 -5.75 1.75
N ASP A 359 6.47 -5.77 2.90
CA ASP A 359 5.36 -4.88 3.18
C ASP A 359 5.81 -3.75 4.10
N SER A 360 5.47 -2.53 3.70
CA SER A 360 5.67 -1.33 4.50
C SER A 360 4.53 -1.13 5.51
N TYR A 361 4.92 -0.69 6.70
CA TYR A 361 4.00 -0.34 7.78
C TYR A 361 4.38 1.03 8.34
N LEU A 362 3.41 1.94 8.34
CA LEU A 362 3.51 3.22 9.03
C LEU A 362 2.53 3.23 10.19
N VAL A 363 3.02 3.40 11.42
CA VAL A 363 2.18 3.65 12.59
C VAL A 363 2.26 5.13 12.94
N ALA A 364 1.12 5.79 13.05
CA ALA A 364 1.01 7.24 13.11
C ALA A 364 -0.01 7.71 14.17
N PRO A 365 0.15 8.92 14.75
CA PRO A 365 -0.84 9.51 15.65
C PRO A 365 -2.15 9.80 14.89
N SER A 366 -3.29 9.55 15.53
CA SER A 366 -4.60 9.93 14.99
C SER A 366 -5.00 11.35 15.40
N LEU A 367 -6.04 11.89 14.75
CA LEU A 367 -6.57 13.22 15.05
C LEU A 367 -7.19 13.36 16.44
N ASP A 368 -7.55 12.25 17.11
CA ASP A 368 -8.12 12.31 18.46
C ASP A 368 -7.04 12.56 19.54
N GLY A 369 -5.75 12.51 19.18
CA GLY A 369 -4.62 12.75 20.07
C GLY A 369 -4.35 11.66 21.11
N THR A 370 -5.13 10.57 21.09
CA THR A 370 -5.09 9.49 22.09
C THR A 370 -4.88 8.11 21.47
N SER A 371 -5.20 7.94 20.19
CA SER A 371 -5.07 6.69 19.44
C SER A 371 -4.04 6.80 18.31
N LYS A 372 -3.70 5.67 17.70
CA LYS A 372 -2.82 5.59 16.53
C LYS A 372 -3.55 4.89 15.39
N PHE A 373 -3.24 5.28 14.16
CA PHE A 373 -3.64 4.54 12.97
C PHE A 373 -2.42 3.86 12.34
N SER A 374 -2.68 2.87 11.49
CA SER A 374 -1.65 2.17 10.71
C SER A 374 -1.94 2.31 9.22
N ILE A 375 -0.92 2.60 8.42
CA ILE A 375 -0.95 2.40 6.98
C ILE A 375 -0.19 1.12 6.66
N SER A 376 -0.84 0.22 5.91
CA SER A 376 -0.29 -1.02 5.39
C SER A 376 -1.17 -1.52 4.25
N LEU A 377 -0.86 -2.68 3.67
CA LEU A 377 -1.74 -3.29 2.67
C LEU A 377 -3.18 -3.50 3.16
N ALA A 378 -3.37 -3.89 4.43
CA ALA A 378 -4.70 -4.08 5.00
C ALA A 378 -5.44 -2.76 5.23
N ASN A 379 -4.71 -1.69 5.55
CA ASN A 379 -5.25 -0.36 5.84
C ASN A 379 -4.53 0.67 4.97
N ARG A 380 -4.86 0.70 3.67
CA ARG A 380 -4.06 1.47 2.70
C ARG A 380 -4.12 2.98 2.88
N LYS A 381 -5.15 3.52 3.52
CA LYS A 381 -5.39 4.95 3.61
C LYS A 381 -5.99 5.33 4.96
N TYR A 382 -5.53 6.45 5.49
CA TYR A 382 -6.19 7.15 6.60
C TYR A 382 -6.76 8.48 6.11
N GLU A 383 -8.07 8.64 6.29
CA GLU A 383 -8.85 9.78 5.82
C GLU A 383 -9.86 10.19 6.89
N TYR A 384 -10.09 11.50 7.03
CA TYR A 384 -11.09 12.05 7.94
C TYR A 384 -11.86 13.18 7.25
N ASN A 385 -13.20 13.09 7.22
CA ASN A 385 -14.08 14.06 6.55
C ASN A 385 -13.70 14.35 5.08
N GLY A 386 -13.35 13.32 4.30
CA GLY A 386 -12.95 13.51 2.90
C GLY A 386 -11.49 13.95 2.72
N ILE A 387 -10.76 14.23 3.81
CA ILE A 387 -9.40 14.75 3.80
C ILE A 387 -8.42 13.60 4.05
N LYS A 388 -7.53 13.37 3.09
CA LYS A 388 -6.49 12.34 3.16
C LYS A 388 -5.31 12.81 4.01
N TYR A 389 -4.83 11.94 4.90
CA TYR A 389 -3.70 12.21 5.80
C TYR A 389 -2.47 11.37 5.47
N ALA A 390 -2.67 10.08 5.18
CA ALA A 390 -1.61 9.19 4.73
C ALA A 390 -2.17 8.06 3.85
N GLU A 391 -1.37 7.57 2.91
CA GLU A 391 -1.74 6.46 2.01
C GLU A 391 -0.52 5.63 1.55
N LEU A 392 -0.74 4.33 1.37
CA LEU A 392 0.12 3.41 0.62
C LEU A 392 -0.26 3.49 -0.88
N GLU A 393 0.50 4.29 -1.62
CA GLU A 393 0.23 4.64 -3.02
C GLU A 393 0.65 3.49 -3.96
N GLN A 394 1.90 3.04 -3.84
CA GLN A 394 2.41 1.86 -4.53
C GLN A 394 2.59 0.69 -3.55
N ASN A 395 2.02 -0.45 -3.90
CA ASN A 395 2.31 -1.73 -3.26
C ASN A 395 3.23 -2.54 -4.19
N GLY A 396 4.27 -3.17 -3.65
CA GLY A 396 5.27 -3.95 -4.40
C GLY A 396 4.71 -5.19 -5.13
N ARG A 397 3.52 -5.66 -4.73
CA ARG A 397 2.77 -6.75 -5.37
C ARG A 397 1.97 -6.31 -6.60
N ALA A 398 1.75 -5.01 -6.79
CA ALA A 398 0.88 -4.50 -7.84
C ALA A 398 1.63 -4.27 -9.17
N TYR A 399 1.03 -4.80 -10.23
CA TYR A 399 1.32 -4.64 -11.66
C TYR A 399 2.67 -5.11 -12.22
N ASN A 400 3.82 -5.01 -11.56
CA ASN A 400 5.09 -5.32 -12.26
C ASN A 400 6.26 -5.92 -11.44
N ARG A 401 6.10 -6.17 -10.14
CA ARG A 401 7.13 -6.78 -9.24
C ARG A 401 8.49 -6.07 -9.27
N TYR A 402 8.54 -4.75 -9.08
CA TYR A 402 9.81 -4.00 -9.07
C TYR A 402 10.48 -3.89 -7.69
N GLY A 403 9.93 -4.55 -6.67
CA GLY A 403 10.47 -4.49 -5.32
C GLY A 403 10.44 -3.07 -4.75
N ILE A 404 9.30 -2.39 -4.86
CA ILE A 404 9.13 -1.01 -4.38
C ILE A 404 7.75 -0.80 -3.75
N GLU A 405 7.72 -0.11 -2.61
CA GLU A 405 6.51 0.41 -1.97
C GLU A 405 6.68 1.89 -1.65
N THR A 406 5.61 2.66 -1.84
CA THR A 406 5.61 4.09 -1.50
C THR A 406 4.46 4.46 -0.59
N THR A 407 4.80 5.11 0.52
CA THR A 407 3.84 5.66 1.48
C THR A 407 3.98 7.17 1.51
N THR A 408 2.88 7.88 1.34
CA THR A 408 2.83 9.35 1.39
C THR A 408 2.07 9.80 2.63
N ILE A 409 2.68 10.70 3.40
CA ILE A 409 2.03 11.47 4.46
C ILE A 409 1.67 12.84 3.86
N TYR A 410 0.40 13.04 3.57
CA TYR A 410 -0.11 14.27 2.97
C TYR A 410 -0.27 15.41 3.96
N ARG A 411 -0.57 15.07 5.22
CA ARG A 411 -0.85 16.03 6.29
C ARG A 411 -0.26 15.49 7.60
N PRO A 412 1.01 15.81 7.91
CA PRO A 412 1.62 15.37 9.15
C PRO A 412 0.85 15.92 10.37
N ILE A 413 0.51 15.03 11.29
CA ILE A 413 -0.11 15.32 12.59
C ILE A 413 1.00 15.33 13.62
N ASP A 414 0.98 16.31 14.54
CA ASP A 414 1.98 16.37 15.61
C ASP A 414 1.98 15.08 16.44
N GLY A 415 3.17 14.50 16.66
CA GLY A 415 3.35 13.24 17.36
C GLY A 415 4.45 12.38 16.76
N GLU A 416 4.50 11.12 17.19
CA GLU A 416 5.52 10.16 16.79
C GLU A 416 5.00 9.14 15.78
N TYR A 417 5.72 9.01 14.67
CA TYR A 417 5.49 8.01 13.64
C TYR A 417 6.60 6.96 13.68
N TYR A 418 6.26 5.73 13.35
CA TYR A 418 7.19 4.62 13.26
C TYR A 418 7.00 3.93 11.92
N PHE A 419 8.09 3.72 11.20
CA PHE A 419 8.07 3.01 9.92
C PHE A 419 8.89 1.74 10.03
N TYR A 420 8.31 0.62 9.58
CA TYR A 420 8.99 -0.66 9.51
C TYR A 420 8.60 -1.44 8.24
N ALA A 421 9.48 -2.34 7.82
CA ALA A 421 9.23 -3.28 6.74
C ALA A 421 9.10 -4.69 7.31
N HIS A 422 8.13 -5.46 6.83
CA HIS A 422 7.87 -6.82 7.27
C HIS A 422 8.04 -7.81 6.11
N GLU A 423 8.64 -8.95 6.41
CA GLU A 423 8.83 -10.08 5.50
C GLU A 423 7.95 -11.26 5.95
N PHE A 424 6.98 -11.65 5.12
CA PHE A 424 5.94 -12.62 5.50
C PHE A 424 6.30 -14.10 5.27
N ALA A 425 7.17 -14.42 4.31
CA ALA A 425 7.09 -15.73 3.67
C ALA A 425 8.40 -16.30 3.08
N SER A 426 9.55 -15.67 3.25
CA SER A 426 10.79 -16.13 2.63
C SER A 426 11.61 -17.03 3.56
N THR A 427 12.34 -17.98 2.97
CA THR A 427 13.43 -18.70 3.67
C THR A 427 14.72 -17.88 3.70
N THR A 428 14.69 -16.66 3.16
CA THR A 428 15.86 -15.81 2.96
C THR A 428 15.89 -14.76 4.06
N PRO A 429 16.98 -14.64 4.84
CA PRO A 429 17.04 -13.63 5.88
C PRO A 429 16.87 -12.21 5.33
N LEU A 430 16.11 -11.38 6.05
CA LEU A 430 15.80 -10.00 5.66
C LEU A 430 17.06 -9.16 5.37
N GLY A 431 18.17 -9.44 6.06
CA GLY A 431 19.47 -8.78 5.82
C GLY A 431 20.06 -9.01 4.41
N ASN A 432 19.57 -9.99 3.64
CA ASN A 432 20.02 -10.25 2.27
C ASN A 432 19.15 -9.57 1.20
N SER A 433 18.07 -8.90 1.59
CA SER A 433 17.11 -8.27 0.66
C SER A 433 17.68 -7.09 -0.12
N ALA A 434 18.81 -6.53 0.32
CA ALA A 434 19.29 -5.21 -0.10
C ALA A 434 18.20 -4.12 0.09
N ALA A 435 17.29 -4.32 1.06
CA ALA A 435 16.23 -3.36 1.31
C ALA A 435 16.79 -2.02 1.76
N LYS A 436 16.19 -0.97 1.23
CA LYS A 436 16.57 0.42 1.44
C LYS A 436 15.32 1.25 1.61
N VAL A 437 15.35 2.17 2.57
CA VAL A 437 14.26 3.10 2.82
C VAL A 437 14.78 4.52 2.68
N GLN A 438 14.07 5.32 1.90
CA GLN A 438 14.39 6.72 1.65
C GLN A 438 13.22 7.61 2.03
N ILE A 439 13.52 8.77 2.59
CA ILE A 439 12.54 9.79 2.96
C ILE A 439 12.79 11.03 2.11
N PHE A 440 11.73 11.55 1.50
CA PHE A 440 11.73 12.80 0.77
C PHE A 440 10.71 13.74 1.41
N LYS A 441 11.15 14.94 1.79
CA LYS A 441 10.31 15.97 2.40
C LYS A 441 10.08 17.06 1.36
N GLY A 442 8.84 17.50 1.26
CA GLY A 442 8.49 18.52 0.29
C GLY A 442 8.79 18.09 -1.15
N ASN A 443 9.17 19.05 -1.97
CA ASN A 443 9.52 18.86 -3.38
C ASN A 443 10.97 18.39 -3.61
N SER A 444 11.66 17.88 -2.57
CA SER A 444 13.05 17.44 -2.71
C SER A 444 13.17 16.27 -3.70
N THR A 445 14.04 16.42 -4.69
CA THR A 445 14.36 15.36 -5.66
C THR A 445 15.48 14.44 -5.19
N VAL A 446 16.07 14.74 -4.03
CA VAL A 446 17.09 13.94 -3.35
C VAL A 446 16.57 13.54 -1.97
N ALA A 447 16.87 12.33 -1.53
CA ALA A 447 16.39 11.85 -0.25
C ALA A 447 17.01 12.65 0.90
N ASP A 448 16.18 13.18 1.79
CA ASP A 448 16.58 13.81 3.06
C ASP A 448 17.27 12.81 3.99
N ASN A 449 16.78 11.57 3.96
CA ASN A 449 17.30 10.47 4.77
C ASN A 449 17.29 9.17 3.96
N SER A 450 18.29 8.31 4.21
CA SER A 450 18.43 7.02 3.55
C SER A 450 18.93 5.99 4.56
N PHE A 451 18.26 4.85 4.63
CA PHE A 451 18.56 3.76 5.54
C PHE A 451 18.70 2.46 4.75
N ASN A 452 19.67 1.63 5.10
CA ASN A 452 19.81 0.29 4.54
C ASN A 452 19.48 -0.74 5.61
N VAL A 453 18.90 -1.87 5.20
CA VAL A 453 18.70 -3.00 6.11
C VAL A 453 20.05 -3.43 6.70
N PRO A 454 20.14 -3.69 8.01
CA PRO A 454 21.38 -4.16 8.62
C PRO A 454 21.84 -5.49 8.02
N GLU A 455 23.01 -5.48 7.37
CA GLU A 455 23.61 -6.67 6.76
C GLU A 455 23.86 -7.77 7.81
N GLY A 456 23.70 -9.02 7.41
CA GLY A 456 23.97 -10.18 8.29
C GLY A 456 22.88 -10.52 9.31
N SER A 457 21.76 -9.79 9.32
CA SER A 457 20.59 -10.11 10.16
C SER A 457 19.95 -11.44 9.70
N SER A 458 20.21 -12.52 10.44
CA SER A 458 19.90 -13.89 10.01
C SER A 458 18.55 -14.45 10.44
N ASP A 459 17.88 -13.86 11.44
CA ASP A 459 16.74 -14.50 12.14
C ASP A 459 15.55 -13.59 12.46
N GLY A 460 15.47 -12.39 11.87
CA GLY A 460 14.32 -11.48 12.03
C GLY A 460 13.51 -11.26 10.75
N THR A 461 12.21 -10.98 10.96
CA THR A 461 11.18 -10.78 9.94
C THR A 461 10.79 -9.32 9.78
N ASP A 462 11.16 -8.47 10.75
CA ASP A 462 10.72 -7.10 10.83
C ASP A 462 11.91 -6.16 10.94
N TRP A 463 12.07 -5.25 9.98
CA TRP A 463 13.07 -4.19 10.05
C TRP A 463 12.41 -2.88 10.48
N ILE A 464 12.64 -2.47 11.74
CA ILE A 464 12.24 -1.17 12.26
C ILE A 464 13.26 -0.14 11.82
N VAL A 465 12.83 0.75 10.93
CA VAL A 465 13.74 1.61 10.19
C VAL A 465 14.02 2.89 10.97
N PHE A 466 12.97 3.67 11.23
CA PHE A 466 13.09 4.99 11.84
C PHE A 466 11.85 5.39 12.65
N LYS A 467 12.04 6.42 13.46
CA LYS A 467 11.00 7.23 14.08
C LYS A 467 10.97 8.63 13.46
N LEU A 468 9.80 9.14 13.12
CA LEU A 468 9.59 10.56 12.87
C LEU A 468 8.98 11.22 14.09
N THR A 469 9.51 12.37 14.48
CA THR A 469 8.87 13.24 15.47
C THR A 469 8.41 14.50 14.74
N VAL A 470 7.09 14.64 14.64
CA VAL A 470 6.42 15.77 14.02
C VAL A 470 5.93 16.72 15.10
N SER A 471 6.17 18.01 14.93
CA SER A 471 5.71 19.04 15.86
C SER A 471 5.44 20.36 15.14
N ASN A 472 4.84 21.31 15.86
CA ASN A 472 4.54 22.64 15.35
C ASN A 472 3.60 22.58 14.13
N GLN A 473 2.49 21.84 14.28
CA GLN A 473 1.46 21.66 13.26
C GLN A 473 2.01 21.10 11.94
N GLY A 474 2.84 20.05 12.03
CA GLY A 474 3.39 19.39 10.86
C GLY A 474 4.66 20.03 10.27
N GLN A 475 5.06 21.22 10.73
CA GLN A 475 6.15 21.98 10.12
C GLN A 475 7.54 21.45 10.52
N ASN A 476 7.71 20.93 11.73
CA ASN A 476 8.99 20.40 12.19
C ASN A 476 8.98 18.88 12.09
N VAL A 477 9.79 18.32 11.19
CA VAL A 477 9.90 16.87 10.96
C VAL A 477 11.33 16.40 11.24
N ASN A 478 11.52 15.77 12.40
CA ASN A 478 12.80 15.19 12.80
C ASN A 478 12.79 13.67 12.59
N VAL A 479 13.86 13.15 11.96
CA VAL A 479 14.02 11.72 11.69
C VAL A 479 15.08 11.16 12.63
N THR A 480 14.77 10.06 13.33
CA THR A 480 15.72 9.32 14.16
C THR A 480 15.79 7.89 13.66
N GLU A 481 16.98 7.43 13.28
CA GLU A 481 17.20 6.03 12.89
C GLU A 481 16.98 5.10 14.08
N ILE A 482 16.29 3.98 13.84
CA ILE A 482 16.21 2.85 14.77
C ILE A 482 17.08 1.72 14.23
N GLY A 483 16.93 1.36 12.96
CA GLY A 483 17.80 0.42 12.25
C GLY A 483 17.88 -0.98 12.87
N LYS A 484 16.81 -1.48 13.50
CA LYS A 484 16.81 -2.78 14.20
C LYS A 484 16.03 -3.82 13.42
N VAL A 485 16.57 -5.04 13.34
CA VAL A 485 15.87 -6.21 12.82
C VAL A 485 15.39 -7.04 14.01
N GLU A 486 14.08 -7.24 14.10
CA GLU A 486 13.41 -7.97 15.16
C GLU A 486 12.72 -9.21 14.58
N LYS A 487 12.50 -10.19 15.45
CA LYS A 487 11.78 -11.41 15.10
C LYS A 487 10.34 -11.30 15.56
N ASN A 488 9.40 -11.58 14.66
CA ASN A 488 7.99 -11.80 15.01
C ASN A 488 7.33 -10.63 15.76
N LEU A 489 7.57 -9.36 15.36
CA LEU A 489 6.94 -8.20 16.02
C LEU A 489 5.41 -8.35 16.07
N TYR A 490 4.80 -8.87 15.00
CA TYR A 490 3.35 -9.11 14.93
C TYR A 490 2.82 -10.10 15.98
N TYR A 491 3.68 -10.95 16.55
CA TYR A 491 3.29 -12.02 17.48
C TYR A 491 3.52 -11.69 18.96
N ILE A 492 4.06 -10.51 19.28
CA ILE A 492 4.26 -10.10 20.67
C ILE A 492 2.89 -9.92 21.34
N LYS A 493 2.64 -10.66 22.41
CA LYS A 493 1.38 -10.61 23.15
C LYS A 493 1.59 -10.58 24.66
N PRO A 494 0.66 -9.97 25.42
CA PRO A 494 0.65 -10.12 26.86
C PRO A 494 0.18 -11.53 27.23
N ILE A 495 0.71 -12.05 28.34
CA ILE A 495 0.33 -13.33 28.95
C ILE A 495 -0.11 -12.99 30.37
N ILE A 496 -1.41 -13.10 30.62
CA ILE A 496 -2.01 -12.85 31.94
C ILE A 496 -1.89 -14.15 32.74
N LYS A 497 -1.37 -14.08 33.96
CA LYS A 497 -1.27 -15.23 34.87
C LYS A 497 -2.04 -14.98 36.16
N ILE A 498 -2.78 -15.99 36.58
CA ILE A 498 -3.52 -16.01 37.85
C ILE A 498 -3.22 -17.35 38.52
N GLY A 499 -2.47 -17.33 39.63
CA GLY A 499 -1.88 -18.56 40.16
C GLY A 499 -0.87 -19.17 39.17
N GLU A 500 -0.97 -20.48 38.93
CA GLU A 500 -0.14 -21.21 37.95
C GLU A 500 -0.71 -21.17 36.52
N ASN A 501 -1.92 -20.63 36.33
CA ASN A 501 -2.59 -20.62 35.03
C ASN A 501 -2.16 -19.44 34.17
N GLU A 502 -1.99 -19.67 32.87
CA GLU A 502 -1.62 -18.67 31.88
C GLU A 502 -2.73 -18.49 30.83
N TYR A 503 -3.03 -17.22 30.53
CA TYR A 503 -4.09 -16.80 29.62
C TYR A 503 -3.49 -15.88 28.56
N SER A 504 -3.58 -16.28 27.28
CA SER A 504 -2.95 -15.58 26.16
C SER A 504 -3.74 -15.62 24.85
N SER A 505 -5.06 -15.89 24.92
CA SER A 505 -5.95 -16.02 23.76
C SER A 505 -6.69 -14.70 23.46
N TYR A 506 -7.18 -14.58 22.22
CA TYR A 506 -7.96 -13.42 21.74
C TYR A 506 -9.41 -13.42 22.21
N ILE A 507 -9.90 -14.58 22.64
CA ILE A 507 -11.28 -14.76 23.09
C ILE A 507 -11.38 -14.39 24.56
N SER A 508 -12.48 -13.73 24.94
CA SER A 508 -12.72 -13.40 26.34
C SER A 508 -12.98 -14.69 27.12
N GLU A 509 -11.98 -15.19 27.83
CA GLU A 509 -12.15 -16.30 28.75
C GLU A 509 -12.72 -15.77 30.07
N THR A 510 -13.77 -16.44 30.58
CA THR A 510 -14.29 -16.16 31.92
C THR A 510 -13.51 -16.99 32.92
N VAL A 511 -12.80 -16.32 33.82
CA VAL A 511 -11.93 -16.96 34.80
C VAL A 511 -12.46 -16.71 36.21
N PHE A 512 -12.55 -17.77 37.01
CA PHE A 512 -13.01 -17.69 38.39
C PHE A 512 -11.82 -17.46 39.35
N ALA A 513 -11.78 -16.27 39.96
CA ALA A 513 -10.77 -15.86 40.95
C ALA A 513 -11.44 -15.31 42.22
N LYS A 514 -10.70 -15.23 43.32
CA LYS A 514 -11.16 -14.65 44.59
C LYS A 514 -10.72 -13.19 44.71
N ILE A 515 -11.51 -12.37 45.40
CA ILE A 515 -11.08 -11.04 45.83
C ILE A 515 -9.82 -11.19 46.69
N GLY A 516 -8.77 -10.43 46.36
CA GLY A 516 -7.44 -10.50 46.96
C GLY A 516 -6.40 -11.24 46.11
N ASP A 517 -6.81 -12.00 45.10
CA ASP A 517 -5.88 -12.69 44.20
C ASP A 517 -4.97 -11.71 43.47
N LYS A 518 -3.73 -12.17 43.22
CA LYS A 518 -2.73 -11.42 42.48
C LYS A 518 -2.66 -11.91 41.04
N ILE A 519 -2.84 -10.98 40.12
CA ILE A 519 -2.67 -11.18 38.69
C ILE A 519 -1.30 -10.65 38.31
N THR A 520 -0.51 -11.48 37.65
CA THR A 520 0.74 -11.04 37.03
C THR A 520 0.59 -11.02 35.53
N ILE A 521 1.12 -10.00 34.86
CA ILE A 521 1.15 -9.95 33.40
C ILE A 521 2.61 -10.03 32.95
N THR A 522 2.86 -10.89 31.98
CA THR A 522 4.16 -11.04 31.30
C THR A 522 3.96 -10.82 29.82
N SER A 523 5.03 -10.78 29.03
CA SER A 523 4.93 -10.78 27.57
C SER A 523 5.84 -11.86 27.01
N SER A 524 5.52 -12.32 25.80
CA SER A 524 6.41 -13.19 25.01
C SER A 524 7.71 -12.49 24.59
N ASP A 525 7.81 -11.17 24.76
CA ASP A 525 9.01 -10.36 24.55
C ASP A 525 9.31 -9.57 25.84
N GLU A 526 10.49 -9.77 26.43
CA GLU A 526 10.89 -9.17 27.70
C GLU A 526 11.04 -7.64 27.64
N ASP A 527 11.30 -7.09 26.46
CA ASP A 527 11.47 -5.64 26.24
C ASP A 527 10.13 -4.93 25.97
N ALA A 528 9.03 -5.68 25.81
CA ALA A 528 7.72 -5.10 25.54
C ALA A 528 7.11 -4.46 26.79
N LYS A 529 6.64 -3.22 26.64
CA LYS A 529 5.89 -2.54 27.71
C LYS A 529 4.45 -3.02 27.71
N ILE A 530 3.96 -3.42 28.88
CA ILE A 530 2.60 -3.91 29.07
C ILE A 530 1.75 -2.79 29.67
N ARG A 531 0.58 -2.54 29.07
CA ARG A 531 -0.42 -1.59 29.59
C ARG A 531 -1.77 -2.28 29.73
N TYR A 532 -2.56 -1.86 30.71
CA TYR A 532 -3.81 -2.53 31.04
C TYR A 532 -4.92 -1.59 31.52
N THR A 533 -6.15 -2.12 31.52
CA THR A 533 -7.37 -1.52 32.07
C THR A 533 -8.07 -2.54 32.96
N THR A 534 -8.78 -2.09 34.00
CA THR A 534 -9.48 -2.95 34.98
C THR A 534 -11.01 -2.85 34.91
N ASP A 535 -11.52 -2.24 33.84
CA ASP A 535 -12.94 -2.10 33.49
C ASP A 535 -13.31 -2.84 32.19
N GLY A 536 -12.33 -3.46 31.53
CA GLY A 536 -12.49 -4.16 30.25
C GLY A 536 -12.49 -3.26 29.01
N SER A 537 -12.23 -1.96 29.16
CA SER A 537 -12.01 -1.07 28.02
C SER A 537 -10.70 -1.40 27.29
N LYS A 538 -10.61 -1.16 25.98
CA LYS A 538 -9.39 -1.45 25.21
C LYS A 538 -8.25 -0.52 25.67
N PRO A 539 -7.11 -1.03 26.17
CA PRO A 539 -5.99 -0.20 26.58
C PRO A 539 -5.38 0.51 25.37
N ASN A 540 -4.80 1.68 25.63
CA ASN A 540 -4.01 2.47 24.70
C ASN A 540 -2.71 2.91 25.36
N LEU A 541 -1.88 3.68 24.65
CA LEU A 541 -0.54 4.07 25.13
C LEU A 541 -0.58 5.00 26.36
N ASN A 542 -1.74 5.57 26.71
CA ASN A 542 -1.97 6.36 27.91
C ASN A 542 -2.55 5.54 29.07
N SER A 543 -2.94 4.28 28.84
CA SER A 543 -3.40 3.37 29.90
C SER A 543 -2.29 3.03 30.89
N THR A 544 -2.68 2.57 32.08
CA THR A 544 -1.78 2.26 33.20
C THR A 544 -0.67 1.30 32.76
N LEU A 545 0.58 1.69 33.00
CA LEU A 545 1.75 0.84 32.79
C LEU A 545 1.79 -0.25 33.87
N TYR A 546 1.94 -1.50 33.46
CA TYR A 546 2.11 -2.61 34.39
C TYR A 546 3.53 -2.58 34.98
N THR A 547 3.63 -2.36 36.29
CA THR A 547 4.90 -2.32 37.05
C THR A 547 4.96 -3.36 38.17
N GLY A 548 3.91 -4.14 38.37
CA GLY A 548 3.81 -5.14 39.43
C GLY A 548 2.42 -5.78 39.51
N PRO A 549 2.26 -6.82 40.35
CA PRO A 549 1.03 -7.61 40.40
C PRO A 549 -0.23 -6.76 40.69
N ILE A 550 -1.30 -7.02 39.96
CA ILE A 550 -2.60 -6.37 40.12
C ILE A 550 -3.45 -7.18 41.10
N THR A 551 -4.15 -6.52 42.01
CA THR A 551 -5.04 -7.21 42.96
C THR A 551 -6.46 -7.21 42.44
N VAL A 552 -7.13 -8.37 42.46
CA VAL A 552 -8.57 -8.44 42.24
C VAL A 552 -9.27 -7.80 43.44
N ASP A 553 -9.91 -6.67 43.25
CA ASP A 553 -10.45 -5.83 44.35
C ASP A 553 -11.98 -5.76 44.41
N LYS A 554 -12.67 -6.29 43.38
CA LYS A 554 -14.12 -6.23 43.25
C LYS A 554 -14.68 -7.41 42.46
N GLU A 555 -15.99 -7.55 42.51
CA GLU A 555 -16.72 -8.50 41.67
C GLU A 555 -16.76 -8.09 40.20
N ASN A 556 -16.85 -9.09 39.32
CA ASN A 556 -16.84 -8.90 37.86
C ASN A 556 -15.65 -8.05 37.36
N PHE A 557 -14.47 -8.28 37.93
CA PHE A 557 -13.23 -7.62 37.53
C PHE A 557 -12.90 -7.92 36.06
N LYS A 558 -12.65 -6.90 35.25
CA LYS A 558 -12.36 -7.09 33.82
C LYS A 558 -10.98 -6.58 33.50
N LEU A 559 -10.09 -7.46 33.07
CA LEU A 559 -8.72 -7.10 32.73
C LEU A 559 -8.51 -7.20 31.23
N THR A 560 -8.15 -6.09 30.61
CA THR A 560 -7.59 -6.11 29.26
C THR A 560 -6.17 -5.61 29.29
N ALA A 561 -5.26 -6.34 28.66
CA ALA A 561 -3.84 -5.98 28.55
C ALA A 561 -3.42 -5.88 27.08
N MET A 562 -2.46 -4.99 26.81
CA MET A 562 -1.73 -4.93 25.55
C MET A 562 -0.23 -4.93 25.80
N ALA A 563 0.53 -5.50 24.87
CA ALA A 563 1.98 -5.40 24.82
C ALA A 563 2.38 -4.51 23.64
N ALA A 564 3.30 -3.57 23.88
CA ALA A 564 3.79 -2.66 22.85
C ALA A 564 5.32 -2.54 22.90
N LYS A 565 5.95 -2.57 21.72
CA LYS A 565 7.39 -2.29 21.55
C LYS A 565 7.56 -0.89 20.97
N TYR A 566 8.70 -0.25 21.26
CA TYR A 566 9.03 1.09 20.78
C TYR A 566 7.98 2.16 21.10
N ASP A 567 7.23 2.01 22.20
CA ASP A 567 6.18 2.94 22.64
C ASP A 567 5.09 3.22 21.58
N ALA A 568 4.93 2.35 20.58
CA ALA A 568 4.07 2.64 19.43
C ALA A 568 3.58 1.44 18.65
N ILE A 569 4.44 0.43 18.47
CA ILE A 569 4.10 -0.75 17.68
C ILE A 569 3.31 -1.66 18.60
N ILE A 570 1.98 -1.59 18.45
CA ILE A 570 1.05 -2.44 19.20
C ILE A 570 1.00 -3.78 18.48
N CYS A 571 1.51 -4.80 19.15
CA CYS A 571 1.70 -6.10 18.53
C CYS A 571 0.41 -6.93 18.64
N GLN A 572 -0.10 -7.16 19.86
CA GLN A 572 -1.35 -7.89 20.12
C GLN A 572 -2.01 -7.49 21.46
N TYR A 573 -3.28 -7.88 21.64
CA TYR A 573 -4.07 -7.71 22.86
C TYR A 573 -4.38 -9.06 23.50
N SER A 574 -4.59 -9.10 24.81
CA SER A 574 -5.22 -10.24 25.49
C SER A 574 -6.29 -9.73 26.46
N ASN A 575 -7.43 -10.42 26.46
CA ASN A 575 -8.59 -10.05 27.25
C ASN A 575 -8.93 -11.19 28.20
N VAL A 576 -9.08 -10.91 29.49
CA VAL A 576 -9.58 -11.88 30.47
C VAL A 576 -10.71 -11.23 31.26
N ASN A 577 -11.89 -11.85 31.22
CA ASN A 577 -13.00 -11.48 32.09
C ASN A 577 -12.86 -12.28 33.37
N ILE A 578 -12.63 -11.62 34.50
CA ILE A 578 -12.49 -12.28 35.80
C ILE A 578 -13.81 -12.15 36.54
N THR A 579 -14.61 -13.20 36.48
CA THR A 579 -15.81 -13.28 37.30
C THR A 579 -15.40 -13.81 38.66
N THR A 580 -15.41 -12.95 39.67
CA THR A 580 -15.35 -13.45 41.04
C THR A 580 -16.73 -13.97 41.38
N GLN A 581 -16.88 -15.28 41.51
CA GLN A 581 -18.04 -15.86 42.18
C GLN A 581 -17.60 -16.25 43.59
N SER A 582 -18.47 -16.03 44.57
CA SER A 582 -18.31 -16.67 45.87
C SER A 582 -18.37 -18.19 45.69
N ILE A 583 -17.72 -18.94 46.59
CA ILE A 583 -17.77 -20.41 46.59
C ILE A 583 -19.24 -20.88 46.59
N GLU A 584 -20.08 -20.15 47.33
CA GLU A 584 -21.49 -20.44 47.50
C GLU A 584 -22.29 -20.26 46.20
N GLU A 585 -21.98 -19.22 45.40
CA GLU A 585 -22.62 -18.97 44.11
C GLU A 585 -22.14 -19.92 43.02
N PHE A 586 -20.84 -20.18 42.93
CA PHE A 586 -20.29 -21.16 41.98
C PHE A 586 -20.89 -22.55 42.22
N THR A 587 -20.95 -22.95 43.49
CA THR A 587 -21.56 -24.22 43.91
C THR A 587 -23.05 -24.24 43.57
N LYS A 588 -23.80 -23.17 43.88
CA LYS A 588 -25.25 -23.10 43.60
C LYS A 588 -25.60 -23.06 42.12
N SER A 589 -24.79 -22.43 41.26
CA SER A 589 -25.14 -22.28 39.84
C SER A 589 -24.64 -23.42 38.97
N ARG A 590 -23.40 -23.89 39.19
CA ARG A 590 -22.71 -24.77 38.24
C ARG A 590 -22.80 -26.25 38.62
N VAL A 591 -22.82 -26.58 39.92
CA VAL A 591 -22.97 -27.97 40.38
C VAL A 591 -24.30 -28.58 39.90
N PRO A 592 -25.45 -27.89 39.97
CA PRO A 592 -26.69 -28.43 39.41
C PRO A 592 -26.64 -28.64 37.90
N GLU A 593 -25.99 -27.74 37.14
CA GLU A 593 -25.86 -27.87 35.69
C GLU A 593 -24.95 -29.04 35.30
N ILE A 594 -23.83 -29.21 36.01
CA ILE A 594 -22.91 -30.35 35.83
C ILE A 594 -23.64 -31.67 36.16
N LEU A 595 -24.35 -31.72 37.30
CA LEU A 595 -25.14 -32.90 37.68
C LEU A 595 -26.24 -33.22 36.64
N ASN A 596 -26.90 -32.20 36.09
CA ASN A 596 -27.96 -32.37 35.09
C ASN A 596 -27.41 -32.87 33.74
N ARG A 597 -26.16 -32.54 33.40
CA ARG A 597 -25.51 -32.95 32.15
C ARG A 597 -24.82 -34.31 32.23
N ILE A 598 -24.51 -34.80 33.44
CA ILE A 598 -24.00 -36.17 33.69
C ILE A 598 -25.12 -37.24 33.58
N SER A 599 -26.38 -36.81 33.48
CA SER A 599 -27.56 -37.61 33.07
C SER A 599 -27.74 -38.99 33.72
N GLU A 600 -27.41 -39.19 35.00
CA GLU A 600 -27.68 -40.46 35.70
C GLU A 600 -28.05 -40.24 37.17
N ASP A 601 -29.09 -40.94 37.63
CA ASP A 601 -29.55 -40.94 39.03
C ASP A 601 -28.40 -41.34 39.98
N ASN A 602 -28.38 -40.77 41.20
CA ASN A 602 -27.44 -41.06 42.30
C ASN A 602 -25.95 -40.62 42.13
N THR A 603 -25.68 -39.55 41.37
CA THR A 603 -24.36 -38.89 41.39
C THR A 603 -24.36 -37.68 42.34
N SER A 604 -23.40 -37.59 43.26
CA SER A 604 -23.17 -36.43 44.11
C SER A 604 -21.80 -35.79 43.85
N ILE A 605 -21.75 -34.46 43.92
CA ILE A 605 -20.52 -33.68 43.87
C ILE A 605 -20.43 -32.92 45.19
N ASP A 606 -19.49 -33.32 46.05
CA ASP A 606 -19.21 -32.63 47.29
C ASP A 606 -18.01 -31.68 47.11
N ILE A 607 -18.25 -30.39 47.32
CA ILE A 607 -17.24 -29.34 47.34
C ILE A 607 -17.12 -28.84 48.78
N THR A 608 -15.98 -29.07 49.43
CA THR A 608 -15.75 -28.62 50.81
C THR A 608 -14.86 -27.38 50.87
N GLU A 609 -15.29 -26.37 51.64
CA GLU A 609 -14.58 -25.09 51.78
C GLU A 609 -13.20 -25.24 52.44
N GLU A 610 -13.04 -26.19 53.36
CA GLU A 610 -11.82 -26.31 54.17
C GLU A 610 -10.59 -26.81 53.39
N ASN A 611 -10.76 -27.43 52.21
CA ASN A 611 -9.63 -27.99 51.44
C ASN A 611 -9.70 -27.84 49.92
N GLN A 612 -10.73 -27.18 49.38
CA GLN A 612 -10.89 -26.99 47.93
C GLN A 612 -10.87 -28.31 47.13
N ILE A 613 -11.45 -29.36 47.72
CA ILE A 613 -11.52 -30.71 47.16
C ILE A 613 -12.88 -30.88 46.48
N VAL A 614 -12.86 -31.34 45.23
CA VAL A 614 -14.05 -31.84 44.54
C VAL A 614 -14.03 -33.36 44.62
N THR A 615 -15.00 -33.94 45.33
CA THR A 615 -15.22 -35.39 45.34
C THR A 615 -16.47 -35.68 44.52
N ILE A 616 -16.32 -36.48 43.45
CA ILE A 616 -17.45 -37.01 42.68
C ILE A 616 -17.71 -38.43 43.19
N THR A 617 -18.92 -38.70 43.66
CA THR A 617 -19.34 -40.03 44.15
C THR A 617 -20.58 -40.49 43.40
N LYS A 618 -20.56 -41.73 42.90
CA LYS A 618 -21.73 -42.39 42.30
C LYS A 618 -22.17 -43.52 43.22
N GLU A 619 -23.39 -43.46 43.75
CA GLU A 619 -23.94 -44.49 44.63
C GLU A 619 -24.83 -45.47 43.84
N ASN A 620 -24.21 -46.58 43.38
CA ASN A 620 -24.81 -47.81 42.83
C ASN A 620 -25.74 -47.73 41.60
N ASP A 621 -25.31 -48.32 40.48
CA ASP A 621 -25.94 -49.50 39.84
C ASP A 621 -25.10 -49.96 38.62
N ASP A 622 -25.28 -51.22 38.18
CA ASP A 622 -24.61 -51.97 37.10
C ASP A 622 -24.60 -51.34 35.67
N ALA A 623 -24.80 -50.03 35.55
CA ALA A 623 -24.75 -49.31 34.28
C ALA A 623 -23.34 -48.76 34.00
N ILE A 624 -22.81 -49.12 32.82
CA ILE A 624 -21.63 -48.52 32.19
C ILE A 624 -21.94 -47.01 32.00
N GLY A 625 -21.59 -46.21 33.00
CA GLY A 625 -21.82 -44.77 32.99
C GLY A 625 -20.71 -44.06 32.21
N TYR A 626 -21.09 -43.24 31.24
CA TYR A 626 -20.18 -42.42 30.45
C TYR A 626 -20.22 -40.98 30.97
N ILE A 627 -19.13 -40.47 31.56
CA ILE A 627 -19.01 -39.02 31.82
C ILE A 627 -18.35 -38.40 30.59
N TRP A 628 -19.10 -37.60 29.83
CA TRP A 628 -18.65 -36.99 28.57
C TRP A 628 -18.76 -35.46 28.60
N GLU A 629 -18.20 -34.76 29.59
CA GLU A 629 -18.25 -33.29 29.58
C GLU A 629 -17.07 -32.53 30.21
N ASN A 630 -16.87 -31.30 29.72
CA ASN A 630 -15.90 -30.31 30.18
C ASN A 630 -16.34 -29.73 31.53
N ILE A 631 -15.58 -29.98 32.60
CA ILE A 631 -15.82 -29.37 33.92
C ILE A 631 -14.85 -28.20 34.13
N ASP A 632 -15.33 -26.97 33.94
CA ASP A 632 -14.60 -25.75 34.27
C ASP A 632 -14.56 -25.56 35.79
N MET A 633 -13.47 -25.99 36.43
CA MET A 633 -13.24 -25.74 37.86
C MET A 633 -12.54 -24.40 38.08
N PRO A 634 -12.82 -23.66 39.18
CA PRO A 634 -12.07 -22.46 39.52
C PRO A 634 -10.60 -22.78 39.79
N ILE A 635 -9.72 -21.80 39.59
CA ILE A 635 -8.24 -21.97 39.58
C ILE A 635 -7.69 -22.52 40.91
N HIS A 636 -8.45 -22.38 41.99
CA HIS A 636 -8.03 -22.77 43.33
C HIS A 636 -8.54 -24.14 43.78
N TYR A 637 -9.05 -25.01 42.90
CA TYR A 637 -9.57 -26.32 43.29
C TYR A 637 -8.72 -27.46 42.73
N GLU A 638 -8.18 -28.27 43.63
CA GLU A 638 -7.36 -29.44 43.35
C GLU A 638 -8.25 -30.69 43.33
N LEU A 639 -8.29 -31.40 42.20
CA LEU A 639 -8.99 -32.70 42.13
C LEU A 639 -8.19 -33.75 42.91
N LYS A 640 -8.49 -33.98 44.20
CA LYS A 640 -7.70 -34.94 45.01
C LYS A 640 -8.04 -36.41 44.79
N SER A 641 -9.26 -36.74 44.38
CA SER A 641 -9.66 -38.12 44.10
C SER A 641 -10.97 -38.19 43.33
N VAL A 642 -11.12 -39.24 42.52
CA VAL A 642 -12.41 -39.64 41.92
C VAL A 642 -12.75 -41.04 42.45
N THR A 643 -13.96 -41.23 42.97
CA THR A 643 -14.43 -42.50 43.54
C THR A 643 -15.68 -42.99 42.81
N LEU A 644 -15.59 -44.17 42.21
CA LEU A 644 -16.71 -44.83 41.53
C LEU A 644 -17.41 -45.84 42.46
N ALA A 645 -18.66 -46.17 42.13
CA ALA A 645 -19.53 -47.09 42.88
C ALA A 645 -18.87 -48.45 43.21
N ASP A 646 -17.99 -48.94 42.33
CA ASP A 646 -17.36 -50.27 42.41
C ASP A 646 -16.16 -50.33 43.38
N GLY A 647 -15.99 -49.33 44.26
CA GLY A 647 -14.84 -49.21 45.16
C GLY A 647 -13.54 -48.80 44.45
N PHE A 648 -13.64 -48.32 43.22
CA PHE A 648 -12.52 -47.84 42.42
C PHE A 648 -12.19 -46.41 42.82
N THR A 649 -11.00 -46.17 43.36
CA THR A 649 -10.54 -44.80 43.69
C THR A 649 -9.26 -44.48 42.94
N LEU A 650 -9.31 -43.46 42.08
CA LEU A 650 -8.11 -42.93 41.43
C LEU A 650 -7.39 -41.99 42.41
N LYS A 651 -6.25 -42.44 42.96
CA LYS A 651 -5.42 -41.70 43.94
C LYS A 651 -4.02 -41.34 43.42
N ASN A 652 -3.74 -41.58 42.14
CA ASN A 652 -2.39 -41.37 41.62
C ASN A 652 -2.06 -39.87 41.56
N GLN A 653 -1.22 -39.43 42.49
CA GLN A 653 -0.87 -38.02 42.68
C GLN A 653 -0.24 -37.41 41.42
N ASN A 654 0.55 -38.14 40.64
CA ASN A 654 1.14 -37.63 39.39
C ASN A 654 0.08 -37.44 38.29
N VAL A 655 -0.89 -38.35 38.20
CA VAL A 655 -2.01 -38.23 37.24
C VAL A 655 -2.93 -37.09 37.67
N ILE A 656 -3.17 -36.94 38.98
CA ILE A 656 -3.92 -35.84 39.58
C ILE A 656 -3.22 -34.49 39.33
N GLU A 657 -1.93 -34.37 39.63
CA GLU A 657 -1.11 -33.18 39.38
C GLU A 657 -1.01 -32.85 37.89
N TRP A 658 -0.95 -33.85 37.01
CA TRP A 658 -0.99 -33.67 35.56
C TRP A 658 -2.37 -33.20 35.07
N MET A 659 -3.47 -33.78 35.57
CA MET A 659 -4.85 -33.37 35.25
C MET A 659 -5.14 -31.93 35.73
N ASN A 660 -4.55 -31.51 36.86
CA ASN A 660 -4.69 -30.15 37.38
C ASN A 660 -3.97 -29.09 36.51
N LYS A 661 -3.05 -29.48 35.60
CA LYS A 661 -2.23 -28.57 34.76
C LYS A 661 -2.79 -28.26 33.35
N LYS A 662 -3.97 -28.77 32.95
CA LYS A 662 -4.56 -28.56 31.60
C LYS A 662 -5.88 -27.79 31.66
N ILE A 663 -6.10 -26.92 30.66
CA ILE A 663 -7.27 -26.01 30.53
C ILE A 663 -8.54 -26.75 30.09
N ASP A 664 -8.42 -27.90 29.44
CA ASP A 664 -9.55 -28.76 29.03
C ASP A 664 -9.60 -30.01 29.95
N ARG A 665 -10.26 -29.90 31.10
CA ARG A 665 -10.44 -31.04 32.02
C ARG A 665 -11.48 -32.00 31.44
N LYS A 666 -11.04 -32.97 30.62
CA LYS A 666 -11.88 -34.08 30.11
C LYS A 666 -11.53 -35.37 30.85
N ILE A 667 -12.45 -35.87 31.66
CA ILE A 667 -12.29 -37.13 32.40
C ILE A 667 -13.26 -38.16 31.81
N MET A 668 -12.74 -39.23 31.21
CA MET A 668 -13.53 -40.43 30.87
C MET A 668 -13.13 -41.56 31.81
N VAL A 669 -14.12 -42.17 32.49
CA VAL A 669 -13.89 -43.31 33.37
C VAL A 669 -14.86 -44.42 32.99
N TYR A 670 -14.33 -45.62 32.74
CA TYR A 670 -15.11 -46.83 32.44
C TYR A 670 -14.96 -47.86 33.55
N SER A 671 -16.02 -48.63 33.81
CA SER A 671 -15.93 -49.86 34.59
C SER A 671 -15.13 -50.92 33.79
N GLY A 672 -14.04 -51.43 34.38
CA GLY A 672 -13.34 -52.63 33.89
C GLY A 672 -12.25 -52.44 32.81
N MET A 673 -12.11 -51.25 32.20
CA MET A 673 -10.97 -50.91 31.31
C MET A 673 -10.64 -49.42 31.46
N ILE A 674 -9.39 -49.08 31.80
CA ILE A 674 -8.90 -47.71 31.60
C ILE A 674 -8.52 -47.60 30.11
N ASP A 675 -9.50 -47.34 29.25
CA ASP A 675 -9.26 -47.03 27.84
C ASP A 675 -9.25 -45.51 27.68
N CYS A 676 -8.05 -44.94 27.73
CA CYS A 676 -7.88 -43.52 27.57
C CYS A 676 -7.88 -43.19 26.07
N TYR A 677 -8.98 -42.66 25.55
CA TYR A 677 -9.00 -42.06 24.21
C TYR A 677 -8.19 -40.75 24.24
N PHE A 678 -6.86 -40.86 24.14
CA PHE A 678 -5.97 -39.74 24.01
C PHE A 678 -5.97 -39.29 22.54
N ASN A 679 -6.80 -38.29 22.20
CA ASN A 679 -6.56 -37.57 20.96
C ASN A 679 -5.17 -36.91 21.08
N SER A 680 -4.17 -37.52 20.42
CA SER A 680 -2.79 -37.04 20.18
C SER A 680 -1.80 -36.94 21.36
N ASN A 681 -2.09 -37.43 22.58
CA ASN A 681 -1.22 -37.15 23.75
C ASN A 681 -0.84 -38.32 24.68
N PHE A 682 -1.02 -39.59 24.27
CA PHE A 682 -0.65 -40.73 25.12
C PHE A 682 0.87 -40.83 25.33
N ASP A 683 1.66 -40.54 24.29
CA ASP A 683 3.13 -40.58 24.35
C ASP A 683 3.69 -39.56 25.35
N THR A 684 3.04 -38.41 25.51
CA THR A 684 3.42 -37.37 26.46
C THR A 684 3.23 -37.83 27.91
N LEU A 685 2.12 -38.51 28.22
CA LEU A 685 1.87 -39.07 29.56
C LEU A 685 2.81 -40.26 29.85
N LYS A 686 3.04 -41.13 28.85
CA LYS A 686 3.97 -42.26 28.94
C LYS A 686 5.43 -41.79 29.17
N SER A 687 5.78 -40.60 28.68
CA SER A 687 7.10 -39.98 28.92
C SER A 687 7.28 -39.40 30.34
N GLN A 688 6.18 -39.19 31.08
CA GLN A 688 6.17 -38.51 32.38
C GLN A 688 5.74 -39.42 33.56
N VAL A 689 5.12 -40.57 33.30
CA VAL A 689 4.62 -41.48 34.33
C VAL A 689 5.03 -42.92 34.02
N SER A 690 5.92 -43.49 34.84
CA SER A 690 6.45 -44.85 34.64
C SER A 690 5.58 -45.96 35.23
N GLU A 691 4.76 -45.65 36.24
CA GLU A 691 3.91 -46.59 36.96
C GLU A 691 2.59 -45.92 37.39
N LEU A 692 1.48 -46.66 37.29
CA LEU A 692 0.14 -46.24 37.69
C LEU A 692 -0.35 -47.10 38.85
N VAL A 693 -0.56 -46.51 40.03
CA VAL A 693 -1.22 -47.21 41.15
C VAL A 693 -2.73 -47.02 41.09
N VAL A 694 -3.48 -48.12 41.15
CA VAL A 694 -4.94 -48.18 41.11
C VAL A 694 -5.42 -48.96 42.32
N SER A 695 -6.38 -48.43 43.07
CA SER A 695 -6.92 -49.08 44.26
C SER A 695 -8.31 -49.66 43.95
N ILE A 696 -8.46 -50.98 44.10
CA ILE A 696 -9.72 -51.70 43.86
C ILE A 696 -10.13 -52.36 45.17
N ASN A 697 -11.28 -51.98 45.72
CA ASN A 697 -11.80 -52.52 46.99
C ASN A 697 -10.78 -52.46 48.16
N GLY A 698 -9.99 -51.39 48.21
CA GLY A 698 -8.98 -51.17 49.25
C GLY A 698 -7.67 -51.93 49.05
N VAL A 699 -7.46 -52.56 47.89
CA VAL A 699 -6.21 -53.22 47.50
C VAL A 699 -5.54 -52.44 46.37
N ASP A 700 -4.29 -52.05 46.58
CA ASP A 700 -3.51 -51.31 45.59
C ASP A 700 -2.85 -52.24 44.57
N TYR A 701 -3.05 -51.91 43.29
CA TYR A 701 -2.45 -52.56 42.13
C TYR A 701 -1.54 -51.56 41.44
N THR A 702 -0.28 -51.93 41.22
CA THR A 702 0.67 -51.09 40.47
C THR A 702 0.79 -51.62 39.04
N VAL A 703 0.33 -50.83 38.08
CA VAL A 703 0.46 -51.07 36.64
C VAL A 703 1.74 -50.40 36.15
N LYS A 704 2.70 -51.18 35.68
CA LYS A 704 3.93 -50.64 35.07
C LYS A 704 3.77 -50.61 33.56
N PHE A 705 4.06 -49.47 32.93
CA PHE A 705 4.00 -49.36 31.48
C PHE A 705 5.32 -49.91 30.90
N ALA A 706 5.26 -51.02 30.15
CA ALA A 706 6.40 -51.48 29.35
C ALA A 706 6.46 -50.66 28.04
N ASN A 707 7.68 -50.42 27.55
CA ASN A 707 7.93 -49.62 26.34
C ASN A 707 7.13 -50.08 25.13
#